data_AF-A0A3R6G3X7-F1
#
_entry.id   AF-A0A3R6G3X7-F1
#
_cell.length_a   1.000
_cell.length_b   1.000
_cell.length_c   1.000
_cell.angle_alpha   90.00
_cell.angle_beta   90.00
_cell.angle_gamma   90.00
#
_symmetry.space_group_name_H-M   'P 1'
#
loop_
_entity.id
_entity.type
_entity.pdbx_description
1 polymer ?
#
loop_
_entity_poly.entity_id
_entity_poly.type
_entity_poly.pdbx_seq_one_letter_code
_entity_poly.pdbx_strand_id
1 'polypeptide(L)'
;MPRAISVVDVNTGEYTAKREIVNSTTEAPLILDEMTYDPKTNRIFALHYDTSVNKSYLYEIDRTTLELSLVATLNNVLLYTLAADNGSLYAVRKGGMKSYLSKIEISSINKTAKTCEYKDMGNTNVYLGDYSQTMEFDKTTHRLWWMAQTSDGNAYLVELDPKTGASLKKEFMDNEMQLLGMGIPYQYVADGAPSYPRGFKAVADAKGALSAQLSWTTPSVNYLGAALTGLTGTKVYRNNQLVYTSTETTQGKAVAWTDKPAADGYYIYKVVPYNAAGDGVYKEFAAYVGEDLPGEPQNVTLTTHGGNAEITWAAPAKGKHGGYFDNATLKYNVVRMPDNKVVVEGTTSLRATDAVSVQKGYSYVITAVNKKGVGASATSKTLSFGPEDSVPFTSSLTTQDDFDRWVTVDKNNDGNTWTFYTPTQTTTYDRTDKNADDWLYTPALKFVKGKTYQVRYTYSSANWVTPDKHEQVMEQMKVWFCSEPIATGATKLIKETGEFHTASNIFLYGKDNFQPEATGSARIAFQACSEANHGQIYLKDVSIREYSTKDISVQALTGSQLVNSQSQQTFTVDVRNEGSATVADYRVLLLNADNNEVLGEAKGKSVAPDKTVEVAVNWVPGAEGTIKVVAKVELAGDTYPADNVLATPLEVKVSAADADKWLTLNQDNSWGWRFPFFMLDPYSQCQALFLEKEMQKKGIEITGVRFLYNGKNAEAYTFPARISIKSTTRTDMLDEDGGDAVFDEDGFTTVFDGNITIQGNASDLELVVNFTTPYKYEGGNVIMKFECPLGTGYIKDSTKHPDWHMMETEGNPHIAYCSGENEDANVWGEQLIPFISIAYKDNGAAGIFTIGGDKTSVTRSGDMLLFDERADEACLYNTTGALVLSARGVNALSTAGLTKGIYVLKLTKGGAVRSLKVKL
;
A
#
# COMPACT_ATOMS: atom_id res chain seq x y z
N MET A 1 25.74 -2.23 26.15
CA MET A 1 25.83 -2.78 27.52
C MET A 1 24.87 -3.95 27.62
N PRO A 2 25.28 -5.09 28.17
CA PRO A 2 24.41 -6.26 28.29
C PRO A 2 23.25 -5.93 29.23
N ARG A 3 22.02 -6.19 28.77
CA ARG A 3 20.78 -5.94 29.55
C ARG A 3 20.34 -7.15 30.34
N ALA A 4 20.63 -8.35 29.85
CA ALA A 4 20.26 -9.61 30.49
C ALA A 4 21.10 -10.78 29.97
N ILE A 5 21.17 -11.84 30.78
CA ILE A 5 21.56 -13.19 30.34
C ILE A 5 20.29 -13.88 29.85
N SER A 6 20.32 -14.36 28.60
CA SER A 6 19.18 -14.98 27.93
C SER A 6 19.48 -16.42 27.54
N VAL A 7 18.42 -17.22 27.41
CA VAL A 7 18.48 -18.56 26.81
C VAL A 7 17.81 -18.48 25.44
N VAL A 8 18.47 -19.00 24.42
CA VAL A 8 18.00 -19.00 23.02
C VAL A 8 17.65 -20.42 22.60
N ASP A 9 16.47 -20.62 22.00
CA ASP A 9 16.16 -21.82 21.25
C ASP A 9 16.81 -21.70 19.87
N VAL A 10 17.81 -22.53 19.62
CA VAL A 10 18.60 -22.49 18.38
C VAL A 10 17.83 -22.98 17.14
N ASN A 11 16.67 -23.63 17.31
CA ASN A 11 15.84 -24.08 16.18
C ASN A 11 14.84 -23.01 15.76
N THR A 12 14.29 -22.24 16.71
CA THR A 12 13.28 -21.21 16.43
C THR A 12 13.85 -19.79 16.41
N GLY A 13 15.00 -19.57 17.02
CA GLY A 13 15.57 -18.25 17.25
C GLY A 13 14.92 -17.48 18.40
N GLU A 14 13.90 -18.07 19.06
CA GLU A 14 13.25 -17.45 20.21
C GLU A 14 14.22 -17.35 21.38
N TYR A 15 14.18 -16.24 22.12
CA TYR A 15 15.00 -16.05 23.31
C TYR A 15 14.18 -15.58 24.49
N THR A 16 14.59 -16.00 25.69
CA THR A 16 13.99 -15.56 26.95
C THR A 16 15.07 -14.99 27.84
N ALA A 17 14.90 -13.73 28.26
CA ALA A 17 15.73 -13.15 29.32
C ALA A 17 15.50 -13.91 30.63
N LYS A 18 16.55 -14.49 31.20
CA LYS A 18 16.48 -15.27 32.45
C LYS A 18 17.01 -14.52 33.65
N ARG A 19 17.89 -13.54 33.43
CA ARG A 19 18.40 -12.66 34.49
C ARG A 19 18.79 -11.31 33.93
N GLU A 20 18.21 -10.25 34.48
CA GLU A 20 18.59 -8.88 34.13
C GLU A 20 19.96 -8.53 34.73
N ILE A 21 20.73 -7.75 33.98
CA ILE A 21 22.00 -7.17 34.41
C ILE A 21 21.77 -5.68 34.65
N VAL A 22 21.88 -5.28 35.91
CA VAL A 22 21.80 -3.87 36.29
C VAL A 22 23.18 -3.25 36.10
N ASN A 23 23.32 -2.40 35.10
CA ASN A 23 24.55 -1.65 34.86
C ASN A 23 24.61 -0.42 35.77
N SER A 24 25.78 -0.13 36.32
CA SER A 24 26.01 1.08 37.11
C SER A 24 25.87 2.33 36.23
N THR A 25 25.28 3.40 36.79
CA THR A 25 25.23 4.72 36.15
C THR A 25 26.44 5.59 36.47
N THR A 26 27.32 5.14 37.37
CA THR A 26 28.47 5.91 37.88
C THR A 26 29.82 5.25 37.61
N GLU A 27 29.83 3.98 37.20
CA GLU A 27 31.04 3.24 36.83
C GLU A 27 31.07 2.97 35.32
N ALA A 28 32.26 2.63 34.80
CA ALA A 28 32.39 2.20 33.42
C ALA A 28 31.46 1.00 33.18
N PRO A 29 30.73 1.00 32.06
CA PRO A 29 29.73 -0.02 31.80
C PRO A 29 30.36 -1.38 31.56
N LEU A 30 29.78 -2.42 32.13
CA LEU A 30 30.18 -3.79 31.85
C LEU A 30 29.96 -4.09 30.36
N ILE A 31 30.97 -4.67 29.72
CA ILE A 31 30.87 -5.24 28.37
C ILE A 31 31.30 -6.70 28.49
N LEU A 32 30.47 -7.64 28.04
CA LEU A 32 30.87 -9.03 27.95
C LEU A 32 31.20 -9.32 26.49
N ASP A 33 32.50 -9.41 26.20
CA ASP A 33 33.04 -9.52 24.84
C ASP A 33 33.01 -10.96 24.32
N GLU A 34 33.08 -11.95 25.22
CA GLU A 34 33.01 -13.38 24.86
C GLU A 34 32.46 -14.23 26.01
N MET A 35 31.84 -15.36 25.68
CA MET A 35 31.40 -16.39 26.63
C MET A 35 31.79 -17.78 26.15
N THR A 36 32.20 -18.66 27.07
CA THR A 36 32.53 -20.04 26.73
C THR A 36 32.13 -21.01 27.84
N TYR A 37 31.87 -22.26 27.48
CA TYR A 37 31.47 -23.34 28.39
C TYR A 37 32.46 -24.50 28.32
N ASP A 38 32.96 -24.93 29.48
CA ASP A 38 33.77 -26.14 29.60
C ASP A 38 32.91 -27.32 30.07
N PRO A 39 32.67 -28.34 29.23
CA PRO A 39 31.90 -29.51 29.64
C PRO A 39 32.61 -30.38 30.68
N LYS A 40 33.96 -30.30 30.79
CA LYS A 40 34.74 -31.11 31.74
C LYS A 40 34.54 -30.66 33.17
N THR A 41 34.67 -29.37 33.43
CA THR A 41 34.44 -28.76 34.75
C THR A 41 33.00 -28.34 34.96
N ASN A 42 32.18 -28.36 33.89
CA ASN A 42 30.79 -27.94 33.87
C ASN A 42 30.60 -26.49 34.32
N ARG A 43 31.42 -25.57 33.81
CA ARG A 43 31.47 -24.15 34.20
C ARG A 43 31.40 -23.25 32.98
N ILE A 44 30.77 -22.08 33.14
CA ILE A 44 30.66 -21.03 32.10
C ILE A 44 31.53 -19.86 32.51
N PHE A 45 32.33 -19.36 31.57
CA PHE A 45 33.18 -18.18 31.76
C PHE A 45 32.82 -17.10 30.76
N ALA A 46 33.05 -15.85 31.15
CA ALA A 46 32.89 -14.69 30.30
C ALA A 46 34.09 -13.76 30.41
N LEU A 47 34.38 -13.04 29.32
CA LEU A 47 35.51 -12.13 29.21
C LEU A 47 35.01 -10.70 29.03
N HIS A 48 35.66 -9.77 29.73
CA HIS A 48 35.62 -8.35 29.43
C HIS A 48 37.05 -7.84 29.29
N TYR A 49 37.33 -7.04 28.27
CA TYR A 49 38.60 -6.30 28.19
C TYR A 49 38.37 -4.79 28.10
N ASP A 50 39.29 -4.02 28.68
CA ASP A 50 39.28 -2.56 28.64
C ASP A 50 40.64 -2.06 28.16
N THR A 51 40.64 -1.55 26.92
CA THR A 51 41.84 -1.03 26.26
C THR A 51 42.32 0.30 26.85
N SER A 52 41.43 1.08 27.49
CA SER A 52 41.75 2.38 28.07
C SER A 52 42.62 2.27 29.33
N VAL A 53 42.38 1.23 30.13
CA VAL A 53 43.16 0.94 31.36
C VAL A 53 44.08 -0.27 31.21
N ASN A 54 44.11 -0.90 30.02
CA ASN A 54 44.96 -2.04 29.68
C ASN A 54 44.76 -3.25 30.63
N LYS A 55 43.50 -3.66 30.83
CA LYS A 55 43.13 -4.78 31.72
C LYS A 55 42.13 -5.74 31.07
N SER A 56 42.18 -6.99 31.50
CA SER A 56 41.13 -7.98 31.24
C SER A 56 40.52 -8.49 32.53
N TYR A 57 39.24 -8.77 32.49
CA TYR A 57 38.44 -9.27 33.61
C TYR A 57 37.79 -10.59 33.20
N LEU A 58 38.06 -11.62 33.97
CA LEU A 58 37.46 -12.93 33.80
C LEU A 58 36.31 -13.09 34.78
N TYR A 59 35.14 -13.41 34.25
CA TYR A 59 33.94 -13.69 35.01
C TYR A 59 33.58 -15.17 34.91
N GLU A 60 32.87 -15.65 35.92
CA GLU A 60 32.18 -16.93 35.89
C GLU A 60 30.68 -16.69 36.00
N ILE A 61 29.91 -17.47 35.24
CA ILE A 61 28.46 -17.46 35.26
C ILE A 61 27.98 -18.75 35.91
N ASP A 62 27.25 -18.63 37.01
CA ASP A 62 26.63 -19.80 37.64
C ASP A 62 25.58 -20.43 36.70
N ARG A 63 25.68 -21.73 36.46
CA ARG A 63 24.79 -22.42 35.49
C ARG A 63 23.33 -22.52 35.93
N THR A 64 23.06 -22.30 37.22
CA THR A 64 21.73 -22.44 37.81
C THR A 64 21.12 -21.07 38.08
N THR A 65 21.83 -20.21 38.79
CA THR A 65 21.34 -18.87 39.18
C THR A 65 21.62 -17.82 38.11
N LEU A 66 22.50 -18.11 37.15
CA LEU A 66 23.02 -17.16 36.16
C LEU A 66 23.75 -15.96 36.80
N GLU A 67 24.23 -16.10 38.03
CA GLU A 67 24.99 -15.05 38.69
C GLU A 67 26.34 -14.85 38.03
N LEU A 68 26.60 -13.62 37.61
CA LEU A 68 27.88 -13.20 37.03
C LEU A 68 28.82 -12.76 38.16
N SER A 69 29.93 -13.47 38.34
CA SER A 69 30.92 -13.22 39.39
C SER A 69 32.28 -12.90 38.79
N LEU A 70 32.91 -11.79 39.18
CA LEU A 70 34.30 -11.50 38.81
C LEU A 70 35.23 -12.48 39.54
N VAL A 71 35.94 -13.32 38.78
CA VAL A 71 36.82 -14.36 39.34
C VAL A 71 38.31 -14.11 39.13
N ALA A 72 38.69 -13.28 38.15
CA ALA A 72 40.08 -12.81 38.03
C ALA A 72 40.20 -11.46 37.33
N THR A 73 41.20 -10.67 37.73
CA THR A 73 41.64 -9.45 37.03
C THR A 73 43.08 -9.61 36.56
N LEU A 74 43.32 -9.46 35.25
CA LEU A 74 44.66 -9.48 34.66
C LEU A 74 45.09 -8.05 34.33
N ASN A 75 46.07 -7.54 35.08
CA ASN A 75 46.62 -6.19 34.87
C ASN A 75 47.68 -6.19 33.76
N ASN A 76 47.67 -5.16 32.91
CA ASN A 76 48.60 -5.00 31.77
C ASN A 76 48.52 -6.14 30.74
N VAL A 77 47.36 -6.79 30.66
CA VAL A 77 47.10 -7.93 29.77
C VAL A 77 45.73 -7.71 29.12
N LEU A 78 45.71 -7.69 27.78
CA LEU A 78 44.49 -7.63 26.98
C LEU A 78 44.26 -8.97 26.29
N LEU A 79 43.19 -9.64 26.69
CA LEU A 79 42.64 -10.85 26.07
C LEU A 79 41.45 -10.42 25.23
N TYR A 80 41.44 -10.73 23.94
CA TYR A 80 40.40 -10.27 23.01
C TYR A 80 39.26 -11.27 22.83
N THR A 81 39.51 -12.54 23.12
CA THR A 81 38.53 -13.63 22.99
C THR A 81 38.93 -14.80 23.88
N LEU A 82 38.00 -15.72 24.13
CA LEU A 82 38.07 -16.79 25.12
C LEU A 82 37.37 -18.05 24.60
N ALA A 83 38.03 -19.20 24.70
CA ALA A 83 37.44 -20.51 24.45
C ALA A 83 37.82 -21.49 25.56
N ALA A 84 36.99 -22.50 25.81
CA ALA A 84 37.26 -23.52 26.81
C ALA A 84 37.34 -24.92 26.21
N ASP A 85 38.31 -25.69 26.68
CA ASP A 85 38.39 -27.12 26.40
C ASP A 85 39.11 -27.88 27.51
N ASN A 86 38.52 -29.03 27.86
CA ASN A 86 39.07 -30.04 28.75
C ASN A 86 39.71 -29.50 30.05
N GLY A 87 39.02 -28.60 30.76
CA GLY A 87 39.50 -28.07 32.04
C GLY A 87 40.44 -26.86 31.93
N SER A 88 40.61 -26.29 30.74
CA SER A 88 41.43 -25.11 30.50
C SER A 88 40.68 -24.06 29.70
N LEU A 89 41.03 -22.79 29.91
CA LEU A 89 40.65 -21.67 29.05
C LEU A 89 41.82 -21.28 28.15
N TYR A 90 41.49 -20.86 26.95
CA TYR A 90 42.39 -20.37 25.93
C TYR A 90 41.95 -18.98 25.51
N ALA A 91 42.89 -18.05 25.39
CA ALA A 91 42.59 -16.67 25.04
C ALA A 91 43.65 -16.10 24.09
N VAL A 92 43.23 -15.21 23.19
CA VAL A 92 44.17 -14.50 22.32
C VAL A 92 44.58 -13.19 23.00
N ARG A 93 45.86 -13.09 23.34
CA ARG A 93 46.47 -11.95 24.01
C ARG A 93 47.13 -11.00 23.00
N LYS A 94 46.95 -9.68 23.18
CA LYS A 94 47.67 -8.66 22.42
C LYS A 94 49.07 -8.42 22.97
N GLY A 95 50.07 -8.35 22.09
CA GLY A 95 51.46 -8.02 22.41
C GLY A 95 52.04 -7.05 21.38
N GLY A 96 51.68 -5.77 21.48
CA GLY A 96 51.92 -4.79 20.41
C GLY A 96 50.98 -5.04 19.22
N MET A 97 51.50 -5.08 18.00
CA MET A 97 50.73 -5.49 16.81
C MET A 97 50.62 -7.02 16.68
N LYS A 98 51.38 -7.80 17.45
CA LYS A 98 51.38 -9.27 17.41
C LYS A 98 50.34 -9.83 18.38
N SER A 99 49.94 -11.07 18.13
CA SER A 99 49.04 -11.81 18.99
C SER A 99 49.62 -13.15 19.45
N TYR A 100 49.24 -13.56 20.66
CA TYR A 100 49.74 -14.76 21.31
C TYR A 100 48.56 -15.59 21.82
N LEU A 101 48.63 -16.90 21.70
CA LEU A 101 47.68 -17.77 22.37
C LEU A 101 48.14 -17.98 23.81
N SER A 102 47.29 -17.64 24.77
CA SER A 102 47.53 -17.83 26.20
C SER A 102 46.58 -18.90 26.73
N LYS A 103 47.05 -19.71 27.68
CA LYS A 103 46.30 -20.76 28.36
C LYS A 103 46.16 -20.41 29.84
N ILE A 104 44.96 -20.57 30.40
CA ILE A 104 44.64 -20.46 31.82
C ILE A 104 44.08 -21.81 32.26
N GLU A 105 44.71 -22.46 33.23
CA GLU A 105 44.12 -23.67 33.83
C GLU A 105 42.93 -23.27 34.70
N ILE A 106 41.76 -23.88 34.51
CA ILE A 106 40.56 -23.51 35.30
C ILE A 106 40.80 -23.72 36.80
N SER A 107 41.67 -24.66 37.16
CA SER A 107 42.09 -24.92 38.54
C SER A 107 43.00 -23.84 39.15
N SER A 108 43.60 -22.95 38.36
CA SER A 108 44.44 -21.84 38.88
C SER A 108 43.60 -20.63 39.31
N ILE A 109 42.31 -20.59 38.97
CA ILE A 109 41.42 -19.48 39.28
C ILE A 109 41.11 -19.47 40.77
N ASN A 110 41.53 -18.41 41.45
CA ASN A 110 41.20 -18.13 42.85
C ASN A 110 40.13 -17.03 42.92
N LYS A 111 38.87 -17.45 43.08
CA LYS A 111 37.72 -16.54 43.13
C LYS A 111 37.83 -15.49 44.24
N THR A 112 38.34 -15.88 45.41
CA THR A 112 38.44 -14.98 46.59
C THR A 112 39.51 -13.92 46.36
N ALA A 113 40.68 -14.32 45.87
CA ALA A 113 41.77 -13.40 45.57
C ALA A 113 41.55 -12.61 44.28
N LYS A 114 40.58 -13.02 43.44
CA LYS A 114 40.34 -12.48 42.10
C LYS A 114 41.59 -12.55 41.22
N THR A 115 42.26 -13.71 41.23
CA THR A 115 43.48 -13.97 40.47
C THR A 115 43.41 -15.29 39.70
N CYS A 116 44.20 -15.39 38.64
CA CYS A 116 44.47 -16.64 37.93
C CYS A 116 45.90 -16.64 37.39
N GLU A 117 46.45 -17.83 37.13
CA GLU A 117 47.73 -17.98 36.44
C GLU A 117 47.47 -18.29 34.96
N TYR A 118 48.23 -17.63 34.08
CA TYR A 118 48.21 -17.89 32.64
C TYR A 118 49.62 -18.15 32.09
N LYS A 119 49.69 -18.89 30.99
CA LYS A 119 50.93 -19.19 30.26
C LYS A 119 50.73 -18.90 28.78
N ASP A 120 51.67 -18.19 28.17
CA ASP A 120 51.71 -18.06 26.71
C ASP A 120 52.15 -19.39 26.06
N MET A 121 51.34 -19.90 25.14
CA MET A 121 51.61 -21.10 24.36
C MET A 121 52.52 -20.78 23.16
N GLY A 122 52.35 -19.59 22.57
CA GLY A 122 53.20 -19.06 21.51
C GLY A 122 52.52 -17.99 20.65
N ASN A 123 53.27 -17.47 19.68
CA ASN A 123 52.79 -16.45 18.73
C ASN A 123 51.87 -17.09 17.67
N THR A 124 50.73 -16.48 17.39
CA THR A 124 49.77 -16.96 16.38
C THR A 124 50.19 -16.65 14.94
N ASN A 125 51.17 -15.75 14.76
CA ASN A 125 51.56 -15.12 13.50
C ASN A 125 50.43 -14.30 12.83
N VAL A 126 49.45 -13.86 13.61
CA VAL A 126 48.37 -12.97 13.17
C VAL A 126 48.53 -11.59 13.82
N TYR A 127 48.44 -10.54 13.00
CA TYR A 127 48.48 -9.16 13.47
C TYR A 127 47.09 -8.72 13.92
N LEU A 128 46.93 -8.44 15.20
CA LEU A 128 45.64 -8.16 15.84
C LEU A 128 45.17 -6.72 15.52
N GLY A 129 43.94 -6.58 15.05
CA GLY A 129 43.22 -5.30 15.02
C GLY A 129 42.43 -5.08 16.32
N ASP A 130 42.07 -3.82 16.60
CA ASP A 130 41.33 -3.41 17.80
C ASP A 130 39.81 -3.52 17.60
N TYR A 131 39.37 -4.75 17.28
CA TYR A 131 37.97 -5.10 17.04
C TYR A 131 37.56 -6.28 17.92
N SER A 132 36.27 -6.41 18.22
CA SER A 132 35.71 -7.59 18.88
C SER A 132 35.81 -8.82 17.98
N GLN A 133 36.08 -9.98 18.58
CA GLN A 133 36.43 -11.23 17.89
C GLN A 133 35.91 -12.42 18.69
N THR A 134 35.88 -13.60 18.07
CA THR A 134 35.37 -14.80 18.73
C THR A 134 36.20 -16.05 18.47
N MET A 135 36.25 -16.94 19.44
CA MET A 135 37.05 -18.16 19.40
C MET A 135 36.30 -19.29 20.11
N GLU A 136 36.34 -20.48 19.54
CA GLU A 136 35.66 -21.65 20.11
C GLU A 136 36.38 -22.95 19.70
N PHE A 137 36.36 -23.93 20.59
CA PHE A 137 36.78 -25.29 20.28
C PHE A 137 35.65 -26.06 19.60
N ASP A 138 35.98 -26.80 18.54
CA ASP A 138 35.24 -28.03 18.26
C ASP A 138 35.62 -29.04 19.36
N LYS A 139 34.82 -29.09 20.42
CA LYS A 139 35.04 -29.96 21.58
C LYS A 139 34.92 -31.44 21.23
N THR A 140 34.42 -31.79 20.04
CA THR A 140 34.42 -33.17 19.55
C THR A 140 35.81 -33.61 19.07
N THR A 141 36.56 -32.68 18.49
CA THR A 141 37.87 -32.95 17.86
C THR A 141 39.04 -32.27 18.57
N HIS A 142 38.75 -31.43 19.57
CA HIS A 142 39.71 -30.61 20.31
C HIS A 142 40.52 -29.66 19.40
N ARG A 143 39.88 -29.17 18.32
CA ARG A 143 40.45 -28.19 17.39
C ARG A 143 39.97 -26.79 17.74
N LEU A 144 40.90 -25.84 17.80
CA LEU A 144 40.63 -24.45 18.18
C LEU A 144 40.45 -23.59 16.94
N TRP A 145 39.28 -22.96 16.82
CA TRP A 145 38.95 -22.04 15.74
C TRP A 145 38.80 -20.63 16.26
N TRP A 146 39.35 -19.66 15.54
CA TRP A 146 39.33 -18.25 15.88
C TRP A 146 38.89 -17.45 14.65
N MET A 147 37.83 -16.64 14.80
CA MET A 147 37.51 -15.60 13.82
C MET A 147 38.31 -14.34 14.17
N ALA A 148 39.43 -14.16 13.48
CA ALA A 148 40.36 -13.08 13.72
C ALA A 148 39.97 -11.82 12.93
N GLN A 149 39.96 -10.67 13.62
CA GLN A 149 39.96 -9.36 12.98
C GLN A 149 41.37 -8.77 13.04
N THR A 150 41.96 -8.54 11.87
CA THR A 150 43.36 -8.17 11.75
C THR A 150 43.56 -6.69 11.54
N SER A 151 44.79 -6.21 11.77
CA SER A 151 45.13 -4.78 11.74
C SER A 151 44.99 -4.12 10.36
N ASP A 152 44.84 -4.91 9.29
CA ASP A 152 44.55 -4.48 7.92
C ASP A 152 43.03 -4.28 7.67
N GLY A 153 42.18 -4.48 8.69
CA GLY A 153 40.73 -4.34 8.59
C GLY A 153 40.00 -5.60 8.09
N ASN A 154 40.73 -6.69 7.82
CA ASN A 154 40.17 -7.91 7.25
C ASN A 154 39.79 -8.97 8.30
N ALA A 155 38.86 -9.84 7.90
CA ALA A 155 38.41 -10.98 8.67
C ALA A 155 39.02 -12.30 8.18
N TYR A 156 39.46 -13.13 9.11
CA TYR A 156 40.04 -14.44 8.79
C TYR A 156 39.54 -15.53 9.74
N LEU A 157 39.14 -16.67 9.18
CA LEU A 157 38.96 -17.89 9.96
C LEU A 157 40.33 -18.57 10.13
N VAL A 158 40.77 -18.69 11.38
CA VAL A 158 42.08 -19.22 11.75
C VAL A 158 41.91 -20.48 12.59
N GLU A 159 42.59 -21.56 12.20
CA GLU A 159 42.79 -22.72 13.08
C GLU A 159 44.08 -22.54 13.86
N LEU A 160 44.03 -22.64 15.19
CA LEU A 160 45.19 -22.51 16.07
C LEU A 160 45.58 -23.87 16.66
N ASP A 161 46.88 -24.13 16.79
CA ASP A 161 47.40 -25.24 17.59
C ASP A 161 47.35 -24.87 19.07
N PRO A 162 46.53 -25.54 19.90
CA PRO A 162 46.42 -25.22 21.32
C PRO A 162 47.69 -25.53 22.13
N LYS A 163 48.65 -26.28 21.58
CA LYS A 163 49.92 -26.62 22.26
C LYS A 163 51.02 -25.60 21.98
N THR A 164 51.02 -24.96 20.81
CA THR A 164 52.12 -24.08 20.37
C THR A 164 51.66 -22.65 20.08
N GLY A 165 50.35 -22.41 20.01
CA GLY A 165 49.75 -21.15 19.60
C GLY A 165 49.85 -20.85 18.11
N ALA A 166 50.54 -21.66 17.31
CA ALA A 166 50.76 -21.40 15.89
C ALA A 166 49.45 -21.50 15.08
N SER A 167 49.31 -20.66 14.04
CA SER A 167 48.25 -20.82 13.04
C SER A 167 48.54 -22.02 12.13
N LEU A 168 47.60 -22.97 12.11
CA LEU A 168 47.63 -24.16 11.26
C LEU A 168 47.00 -23.90 9.89
N LYS A 169 45.92 -23.11 9.87
CA LYS A 169 45.21 -22.67 8.67
C LYS A 169 44.72 -21.24 8.87
N LYS A 170 44.69 -20.45 7.80
CA LYS A 170 44.14 -19.09 7.76
C LYS A 170 43.39 -18.90 6.43
N GLU A 171 42.12 -18.53 6.49
CA GLU A 171 41.25 -18.35 5.32
C GLU A 171 40.59 -16.97 5.35
N PHE A 172 40.65 -16.23 4.25
CA PHE A 172 40.06 -14.89 4.14
C PHE A 172 38.55 -14.99 3.99
N MET A 173 37.82 -14.11 4.69
CA MET A 173 36.36 -14.02 4.63
C MET A 173 35.98 -12.70 3.95
N ASP A 174 35.43 -12.80 2.74
CA ASP A 174 34.97 -11.66 1.95
C ASP A 174 33.69 -11.00 2.55
N ASN A 175 33.34 -9.80 2.10
CA ASN A 175 32.16 -8.99 2.52
C ASN A 175 32.20 -8.38 3.94
N GLU A 176 33.36 -7.91 4.43
CA GLU A 176 33.46 -7.15 5.70
C GLU A 176 32.85 -7.84 6.93
N MET A 177 32.87 -9.19 6.99
CA MET A 177 32.22 -9.96 8.05
C MET A 177 32.86 -9.71 9.43
N GLN A 178 32.04 -9.43 10.45
CA GLN A 178 32.43 -9.50 11.86
C GLN A 178 31.53 -10.51 12.60
N LEU A 179 32.08 -11.67 12.96
CA LEU A 179 31.39 -12.70 13.73
C LEU A 179 31.74 -12.58 15.22
N LEU A 180 30.73 -12.64 16.09
CA LEU A 180 30.86 -12.67 17.55
C LEU A 180 30.04 -13.84 18.12
N GLY A 181 30.45 -14.38 19.28
CA GLY A 181 29.72 -15.45 19.95
C GLY A 181 29.66 -16.77 19.17
N MET A 182 30.79 -17.22 18.63
CA MET A 182 30.88 -18.47 17.88
C MET A 182 30.57 -19.67 18.77
N GLY A 183 29.57 -20.45 18.37
CA GLY A 183 29.26 -21.76 18.96
C GLY A 183 29.47 -22.87 17.94
N ILE A 184 30.23 -23.90 18.31
CA ILE A 184 30.43 -25.09 17.48
C ILE A 184 29.67 -26.26 18.13
N PRO A 185 28.64 -26.83 17.49
CA PRO A 185 27.97 -28.03 18.00
C PRO A 185 28.97 -29.17 18.22
N TYR A 186 28.90 -29.83 19.38
CA TYR A 186 29.88 -30.83 19.78
C TYR A 186 29.26 -32.07 20.41
N GLN A 187 30.04 -33.15 20.41
CA GLN A 187 29.80 -34.34 21.21
C GLN A 187 30.80 -34.38 22.36
N TYR A 188 30.31 -34.72 23.56
CA TYR A 188 31.13 -34.88 24.75
C TYR A 188 30.93 -36.29 25.30
N VAL A 189 32.01 -37.05 25.42
CA VAL A 189 32.03 -38.43 25.91
C VAL A 189 33.16 -38.61 26.92
N ALA A 190 33.21 -39.77 27.60
CA ALA A 190 34.28 -40.04 28.56
C ALA A 190 35.66 -40.00 27.89
N ASP A 191 36.69 -39.48 28.57
CA ASP A 191 38.05 -39.31 28.05
C ASP A 191 38.63 -40.60 27.41
N GLY A 192 38.34 -41.76 28.01
CA GLY A 192 38.79 -43.08 27.56
C GLY A 192 37.89 -43.75 26.51
N ALA A 193 36.75 -43.15 26.17
CA ALA A 193 35.84 -43.68 25.16
C ALA A 193 36.44 -43.52 23.75
N PRO A 194 36.07 -44.36 22.77
CA PRO A 194 36.65 -44.28 21.44
C PRO A 194 36.29 -42.98 20.71
N SER A 195 37.17 -42.51 19.83
CA SER A 195 36.87 -41.44 18.88
C SER A 195 35.90 -41.93 17.79
N TYR A 196 35.55 -41.04 16.86
CA TYR A 196 34.59 -41.34 15.81
C TYR A 196 35.09 -42.34 14.77
N PRO A 197 34.17 -43.12 14.15
CA PRO A 197 34.52 -44.03 13.07
C PRO A 197 34.97 -43.22 11.85
N ARG A 198 35.97 -43.71 11.14
CA ARG A 198 36.55 -43.04 9.96
C ARG A 198 35.89 -43.54 8.68
N GLY A 199 35.83 -42.69 7.67
CA GLY A 199 35.32 -43.07 6.34
C GLY A 199 33.87 -43.58 6.33
N PHE A 200 33.04 -43.17 7.29
CA PHE A 200 31.65 -43.60 7.34
C PHE A 200 30.87 -43.11 6.11
N LYS A 201 30.19 -44.03 5.43
CA LYS A 201 29.30 -43.78 4.29
C LYS A 201 28.05 -44.64 4.44
N ALA A 202 26.92 -44.11 3.96
CA ALA A 202 25.71 -44.87 3.71
C ALA A 202 25.24 -44.57 2.27
N VAL A 203 25.13 -45.61 1.44
CA VAL A 203 24.77 -45.48 0.02
C VAL A 203 23.52 -46.30 -0.24
N ALA A 204 22.44 -45.65 -0.69
CA ALA A 204 21.23 -46.35 -1.10
C ALA A 204 21.51 -47.26 -2.31
N ASP A 205 20.90 -48.44 -2.34
CA ASP A 205 21.06 -49.36 -3.45
C ASP A 205 20.39 -48.84 -4.73
N ALA A 206 20.89 -49.31 -5.87
CA ALA A 206 20.47 -48.84 -7.18
C ALA A 206 18.98 -49.09 -7.46
N LYS A 207 18.40 -48.29 -8.36
CA LYS A 207 17.02 -48.42 -8.86
C LYS A 207 15.93 -48.38 -7.78
N GLY A 208 16.19 -47.64 -6.69
CA GLY A 208 15.21 -47.42 -5.63
C GLY A 208 14.91 -48.66 -4.81
N ALA A 209 15.88 -49.58 -4.66
CA ALA A 209 15.75 -50.70 -3.75
C ALA A 209 15.65 -50.21 -2.30
N LEU A 210 14.85 -50.91 -1.47
CA LEU A 210 14.71 -50.64 -0.04
C LEU A 210 15.90 -51.22 0.76
N SER A 211 17.11 -50.78 0.41
CA SER A 211 18.35 -51.18 1.07
C SER A 211 19.43 -50.11 0.96
N ALA A 212 20.32 -50.06 1.95
CA ALA A 212 21.46 -49.15 1.99
C ALA A 212 22.73 -49.87 2.45
N GLN A 213 23.83 -49.62 1.74
CA GLN A 213 25.14 -50.14 2.08
C GLN A 213 25.90 -49.16 2.97
N LEU A 214 26.17 -49.59 4.20
CA LEU A 214 26.93 -48.82 5.18
C LEU A 214 28.36 -49.36 5.25
N SER A 215 29.34 -48.47 5.29
CA SER A 215 30.75 -48.83 5.48
C SER A 215 31.45 -47.82 6.38
N TRP A 216 32.30 -48.28 7.29
CA TRP A 216 33.09 -47.44 8.18
C TRP A 216 34.37 -48.13 8.63
N THR A 217 35.29 -47.39 9.22
CA THR A 217 36.51 -47.91 9.84
C THR A 217 36.48 -47.67 11.35
N THR A 218 36.76 -48.70 12.14
CA THR A 218 36.81 -48.61 13.60
C THR A 218 37.91 -47.63 14.07
N PRO A 219 37.69 -46.87 15.16
CA PRO A 219 38.67 -45.89 15.65
C PRO A 219 39.91 -46.56 16.26
N SER A 220 41.05 -45.85 16.22
CA SER A 220 42.31 -46.25 16.85
C SER A 220 42.78 -45.28 17.95
N VAL A 221 42.02 -44.22 18.19
CA VAL A 221 42.28 -43.23 19.24
C VAL A 221 41.03 -43.02 20.09
N ASN A 222 41.22 -42.57 21.32
CA ASN A 222 40.15 -42.17 22.22
C ASN A 222 39.65 -40.74 21.92
N TYR A 223 38.67 -40.28 22.69
CA TYR A 223 38.07 -38.95 22.57
C TYR A 223 39.11 -37.83 22.59
N LEU A 224 40.08 -37.88 23.51
CA LEU A 224 41.16 -36.89 23.63
C LEU A 224 42.30 -37.04 22.61
N GLY A 225 42.18 -37.98 21.65
CA GLY A 225 43.17 -38.20 20.59
C GLY A 225 44.38 -39.05 20.99
N ALA A 226 44.41 -39.65 22.18
CA ALA A 226 45.43 -40.61 22.59
C ALA A 226 45.15 -42.01 22.02
N ALA A 227 46.17 -42.87 21.96
CA ALA A 227 46.02 -44.26 21.49
C ALA A 227 44.94 -45.01 22.28
N LEU A 228 44.07 -45.73 21.59
CA LEU A 228 42.94 -46.43 22.21
C LEU A 228 43.40 -47.70 22.93
N THR A 229 43.06 -47.84 24.22
CA THR A 229 43.46 -48.99 25.05
C THR A 229 42.62 -50.25 24.77
N GLY A 230 41.41 -50.10 24.23
CA GLY A 230 40.53 -51.20 23.86
C GLY A 230 39.28 -50.73 23.12
N LEU A 231 38.75 -51.60 22.25
CA LEU A 231 37.51 -51.40 21.51
C LEU A 231 36.64 -52.64 21.67
N THR A 232 35.35 -52.46 21.97
CA THR A 232 34.39 -53.58 22.08
C THR A 232 33.59 -53.78 20.80
N GLY A 233 33.29 -52.72 20.06
CA GLY A 233 32.54 -52.82 18.82
C GLY A 233 31.99 -51.48 18.34
N THR A 234 31.01 -51.56 17.42
CA THR A 234 30.24 -50.39 16.94
C THR A 234 28.75 -50.69 16.93
N LYS A 235 27.94 -49.74 17.38
CA LYS A 235 26.48 -49.76 17.32
C LYS A 235 26.02 -48.91 16.13
N VAL A 236 25.09 -49.43 15.33
CA VAL A 236 24.51 -48.71 14.20
C VAL A 236 23.05 -48.43 14.49
N TYR A 237 22.68 -47.16 14.48
CA TYR A 237 21.33 -46.70 14.64
C TYR A 237 20.78 -46.17 13.32
N ARG A 238 19.50 -46.43 13.05
CA ARG A 238 18.72 -45.81 11.98
C ARG A 238 17.61 -45.01 12.62
N ASN A 239 17.58 -43.69 12.40
CA ASN A 239 16.61 -42.78 13.02
C ASN A 239 16.53 -43.00 14.56
N ASN A 240 17.69 -43.06 15.21
CA ASN A 240 17.87 -43.34 16.64
C ASN A 240 17.43 -44.73 17.14
N GLN A 241 16.97 -45.65 16.28
CA GLN A 241 16.73 -47.04 16.64
C GLN A 241 17.95 -47.90 16.38
N LEU A 242 18.41 -48.67 17.36
CA LEU A 242 19.52 -49.61 17.20
C LEU A 242 19.11 -50.73 16.24
N VAL A 243 19.77 -50.81 15.07
CA VAL A 243 19.45 -51.78 14.01
C VAL A 243 20.54 -52.82 13.82
N TYR A 244 21.77 -52.53 14.24
CA TYR A 244 22.89 -53.47 14.12
C TYR A 244 23.96 -53.20 15.19
N THR A 245 24.63 -54.26 15.64
CA THR A 245 25.81 -54.16 16.52
C THR A 245 26.91 -55.04 15.92
N SER A 246 28.04 -54.42 15.58
CA SER A 246 29.26 -55.11 15.19
C SER A 246 30.11 -55.40 16.42
N THR A 247 30.58 -56.64 16.54
CA THR A 247 31.51 -57.10 17.59
C THR A 247 32.97 -57.06 17.13
N GLU A 248 33.31 -56.31 16.08
CA GLU A 248 34.69 -56.12 15.63
C GLU A 248 35.48 -55.26 16.63
N THR A 249 36.49 -55.87 17.26
CA THR A 249 37.34 -55.24 18.28
C THR A 249 38.66 -54.72 17.73
N THR A 250 39.00 -55.07 16.48
CA THR A 250 40.25 -54.63 15.84
C THR A 250 40.19 -53.14 15.53
N GLN A 251 41.17 -52.37 16.00
CA GLN A 251 41.27 -50.94 15.73
C GLN A 251 41.71 -50.67 14.29
N GLY A 252 41.17 -49.64 13.64
CA GLY A 252 41.52 -49.27 12.27
C GLY A 252 41.00 -50.24 11.19
N LYS A 253 40.07 -51.15 11.54
CA LYS A 253 39.52 -52.16 10.62
C LYS A 253 38.30 -51.62 9.89
N ALA A 254 38.23 -51.86 8.58
CA ALA A 254 37.03 -51.59 7.79
C ALA A 254 35.91 -52.59 8.09
N VAL A 255 34.70 -52.08 8.29
CA VAL A 255 33.45 -52.81 8.55
C VAL A 255 32.43 -52.37 7.52
N ALA A 256 31.61 -53.31 7.04
CA ALA A 256 30.49 -53.03 6.16
C ALA A 256 29.25 -53.80 6.60
N TRP A 257 28.08 -53.22 6.38
CA TRP A 257 26.78 -53.82 6.70
C TRP A 257 25.68 -53.26 5.80
N THR A 258 24.73 -54.10 5.41
CA THR A 258 23.58 -53.71 4.58
C THR A 258 22.35 -53.54 5.45
N ASP A 259 21.78 -52.33 5.44
CA ASP A 259 20.45 -52.07 6.00
C ASP A 259 19.35 -52.41 5.00
N LYS A 260 18.18 -52.84 5.50
CA LYS A 260 16.98 -53.14 4.71
C LYS A 260 15.74 -52.50 5.37
N PRO A 261 15.48 -51.20 5.16
CA PRO A 261 14.28 -50.55 5.68
C PRO A 261 13.01 -51.10 5.03
N ALA A 262 11.87 -50.94 5.72
CA ALA A 262 10.58 -51.46 5.26
C ALA A 262 9.85 -50.53 4.28
N ALA A 263 10.24 -49.26 4.20
CA ALA A 263 9.62 -48.25 3.36
C ALA A 263 10.67 -47.32 2.77
N ASP A 264 10.30 -46.60 1.73
CA ASP A 264 11.13 -45.50 1.23
C ASP A 264 11.24 -44.39 2.28
N GLY A 265 12.32 -43.62 2.21
CA GLY A 265 12.46 -42.45 3.06
C GLY A 265 13.88 -41.99 3.27
N TYR A 266 13.97 -40.85 3.94
CA TYR A 266 15.23 -40.28 4.40
C TYR A 266 15.61 -40.93 5.73
N TYR A 267 16.73 -41.64 5.73
CA TYR A 267 17.24 -42.33 6.92
C TYR A 267 18.54 -41.70 7.39
N ILE A 268 18.59 -41.34 8.67
CA ILE A 268 19.80 -40.89 9.35
C ILE A 268 20.44 -42.12 9.99
N TYR A 269 21.58 -42.53 9.45
CA TYR A 269 22.38 -43.60 10.01
C TYR A 269 23.43 -43.04 10.94
N LYS A 270 23.53 -43.58 12.15
CA LYS A 270 24.51 -43.17 13.18
C LYS A 270 25.35 -44.38 13.59
N VAL A 271 26.66 -44.27 13.46
CA VAL A 271 27.62 -45.30 13.93
C VAL A 271 28.34 -44.82 15.17
N VAL A 272 28.20 -45.58 16.27
CA VAL A 272 28.73 -45.27 17.61
C VAL A 272 29.71 -46.38 18.04
N PRO A 273 31.02 -46.13 18.02
CA PRO A 273 32.00 -47.05 18.60
C PRO A 273 31.90 -47.06 20.12
N TYR A 274 32.19 -48.18 20.78
CA TYR A 274 32.11 -48.26 22.25
C TYR A 274 33.18 -49.17 22.85
N ASN A 275 33.54 -48.90 24.11
CA ASN A 275 34.44 -49.72 24.92
C ASN A 275 34.01 -49.71 26.40
N ALA A 276 34.88 -50.18 27.31
CA ALA A 276 34.61 -50.21 28.75
C ALA A 276 34.43 -48.82 29.40
N ALA A 277 34.94 -47.75 28.79
CA ALA A 277 34.73 -46.38 29.25
C ALA A 277 33.38 -45.80 28.80
N GLY A 278 32.68 -46.47 27.88
CA GLY A 278 31.35 -46.10 27.40
C GLY A 278 31.25 -45.96 25.88
N ASP A 279 30.16 -45.32 25.46
CA ASP A 279 29.93 -44.96 24.06
C ASP A 279 30.85 -43.79 23.66
N GLY A 280 31.49 -43.94 22.52
CA GLY A 280 32.41 -42.98 21.93
C GLY A 280 31.71 -41.94 21.05
N VAL A 281 32.52 -41.11 20.40
CA VAL A 281 32.01 -40.11 19.45
C VAL A 281 31.39 -40.82 18.25
N TYR A 282 30.17 -40.42 17.87
CA TYR A 282 29.48 -40.99 16.72
C TYR A 282 29.70 -40.19 15.44
N LYS A 283 29.46 -40.83 14.29
CA LYS A 283 29.26 -40.13 13.01
C LYS A 283 27.90 -40.48 12.43
N GLU A 284 27.30 -39.49 11.79
CA GLU A 284 26.03 -39.62 11.08
C GLU A 284 26.23 -39.47 9.58
N PHE A 285 25.41 -40.18 8.82
CA PHE A 285 25.31 -40.07 7.38
C PHE A 285 23.85 -40.29 7.00
N ALA A 286 23.31 -39.42 6.16
CA ALA A 286 21.93 -39.53 5.72
C ALA A 286 21.86 -39.99 4.27
N ALA A 287 20.87 -40.83 3.97
CA ALA A 287 20.60 -41.29 2.61
C ALA A 287 19.09 -41.46 2.41
N TYR A 288 18.61 -41.11 1.22
CA TYR A 288 17.26 -41.45 0.79
C TYR A 288 17.27 -42.85 0.20
N VAL A 289 16.58 -43.78 0.86
CA VAL A 289 16.50 -45.20 0.46
C VAL A 289 15.13 -45.45 -0.16
N GLY A 290 15.09 -46.19 -1.26
CA GLY A 290 13.88 -46.38 -2.06
C GLY A 290 13.78 -45.45 -3.27
N GLU A 291 12.65 -45.53 -3.98
CA GLU A 291 12.32 -44.64 -5.09
C GLU A 291 11.92 -43.25 -4.56
N ASP A 292 12.44 -42.18 -5.15
CA ASP A 292 12.27 -40.79 -4.73
C ASP A 292 11.21 -40.08 -5.60
N LEU A 293 10.75 -38.92 -5.14
CA LEU A 293 10.06 -37.95 -5.96
C LEU A 293 11.05 -37.29 -6.93
N PRO A 294 10.63 -36.86 -8.13
CA PRO A 294 11.54 -36.22 -9.06
C PRO A 294 11.99 -34.85 -8.54
N GLY A 295 13.24 -34.49 -8.83
CA GLY A 295 13.78 -33.16 -8.52
C GLY A 295 13.28 -32.08 -9.48
N GLU A 296 13.98 -30.95 -9.48
CA GLU A 296 13.60 -29.78 -10.29
C GLU A 296 13.92 -30.00 -11.78
N PRO A 297 12.97 -29.68 -12.69
CA PRO A 297 13.29 -29.54 -14.11
C PRO A 297 14.47 -28.57 -14.33
N GLN A 298 15.27 -28.83 -15.35
CA GLN A 298 16.50 -28.08 -15.63
C GLN A 298 16.30 -27.17 -16.86
N ASN A 299 17.15 -26.16 -17.03
CA ASN A 299 17.21 -25.34 -18.25
C ASN A 299 15.85 -24.79 -18.71
N VAL A 300 15.05 -24.25 -17.79
CA VAL A 300 13.75 -23.66 -18.15
C VAL A 300 13.96 -22.41 -18.99
N THR A 301 13.37 -22.38 -20.19
CA THR A 301 13.36 -21.21 -21.08
C THR A 301 11.94 -20.77 -21.40
N LEU A 302 11.78 -19.45 -21.56
CA LEU A 302 10.54 -18.80 -21.97
C LEU A 302 10.86 -17.88 -23.14
N THR A 303 10.14 -18.04 -24.24
CA THR A 303 10.21 -17.17 -25.44
C THR A 303 8.81 -16.68 -25.82
N THR A 304 8.69 -15.41 -26.22
CA THR A 304 7.39 -14.76 -26.44
C THR A 304 7.32 -14.08 -27.81
N HIS A 305 6.12 -14.11 -28.40
CA HIS A 305 5.81 -13.44 -29.67
C HIS A 305 4.39 -12.87 -29.62
N GLY A 306 4.29 -11.55 -29.40
CA GLY A 306 2.99 -10.88 -29.13
C GLY A 306 2.35 -11.45 -27.86
N GLY A 307 1.10 -11.91 -27.97
CA GLY A 307 0.38 -12.56 -26.86
C GLY A 307 0.69 -14.05 -26.65
N ASN A 308 1.62 -14.65 -27.38
CA ASN A 308 1.93 -16.09 -27.29
C ASN A 308 3.26 -16.35 -26.58
N ALA A 309 3.34 -17.47 -25.87
CA ALA A 309 4.53 -17.96 -25.18
C ALA A 309 4.86 -19.42 -25.56
N GLU A 310 6.14 -19.73 -25.69
CA GLU A 310 6.68 -21.08 -25.73
C GLU A 310 7.60 -21.30 -24.53
N ILE A 311 7.39 -22.40 -23.81
CA ILE A 311 8.09 -22.78 -22.59
C ILE A 311 8.77 -24.12 -22.84
N THR A 312 10.07 -24.22 -22.60
CA THR A 312 10.81 -25.50 -22.72
C THR A 312 11.68 -25.77 -21.49
N TRP A 313 11.96 -27.03 -21.21
CA TRP A 313 12.78 -27.46 -20.07
C TRP A 313 13.46 -28.81 -20.35
N ALA A 314 14.39 -29.20 -19.49
CA ALA A 314 15.00 -30.53 -19.44
C ALA A 314 14.51 -31.29 -18.20
N ALA A 315 14.56 -32.62 -18.26
CA ALA A 315 14.18 -33.48 -17.14
C ALA A 315 15.09 -33.26 -15.91
N PRO A 316 14.60 -33.54 -14.69
CA PRO A 316 15.42 -33.45 -13.48
C PRO A 316 16.65 -34.36 -13.54
N ALA A 317 17.77 -33.90 -13.00
CA ALA A 317 19.01 -34.69 -12.97
C ALA A 317 19.05 -35.68 -11.78
N LYS A 318 18.35 -35.37 -10.69
CA LYS A 318 18.31 -36.13 -9.43
C LYS A 318 16.90 -36.07 -8.82
N GLY A 319 16.59 -37.00 -7.91
CA GLY A 319 15.37 -36.94 -7.12
C GLY A 319 15.36 -35.74 -6.18
N LYS A 320 14.17 -35.39 -5.65
CA LYS A 320 13.95 -34.26 -4.73
C LYS A 320 14.86 -34.31 -3.50
N HIS A 321 15.19 -35.51 -3.03
CA HIS A 321 16.09 -35.73 -1.89
C HIS A 321 17.47 -36.28 -2.33
N GLY A 322 17.79 -36.19 -3.62
CA GLY A 322 19.01 -36.76 -4.21
C GLY A 322 18.94 -38.27 -4.46
N GLY A 323 17.77 -38.91 -4.25
CA GLY A 323 17.57 -40.34 -4.46
C GLY A 323 17.30 -40.72 -5.93
N TYR A 324 17.09 -42.02 -6.16
CA TYR A 324 16.74 -42.56 -7.47
C TYR A 324 15.26 -42.33 -7.78
N PHE A 325 14.91 -41.89 -8.99
CA PHE A 325 13.54 -41.86 -9.49
C PHE A 325 13.53 -42.41 -10.93
N ASP A 326 12.39 -42.96 -11.37
CA ASP A 326 12.26 -43.49 -12.73
C ASP A 326 11.89 -42.39 -13.74
N ASN A 327 12.88 -41.97 -14.53
CA ASN A 327 12.74 -40.94 -15.56
C ASN A 327 11.72 -41.30 -16.65
N ALA A 328 11.45 -42.60 -16.89
CA ALA A 328 10.49 -43.02 -17.92
C ALA A 328 9.03 -42.74 -17.55
N THR A 329 8.76 -42.47 -16.27
CA THR A 329 7.40 -42.24 -15.75
C THR A 329 7.06 -40.77 -15.54
N LEU A 330 7.97 -39.86 -15.91
CA LEU A 330 7.79 -38.43 -15.67
C LEU A 330 6.66 -37.83 -16.48
N LYS A 331 5.89 -37.01 -15.79
CA LYS A 331 4.94 -36.05 -16.35
C LYS A 331 5.24 -34.67 -15.79
N TYR A 332 4.74 -33.64 -16.45
CA TYR A 332 4.95 -32.25 -16.05
C TYR A 332 3.63 -31.49 -15.98
N ASN A 333 3.51 -30.65 -14.96
CA ASN A 333 2.46 -29.65 -14.85
C ASN A 333 3.09 -28.28 -15.06
N VAL A 334 2.48 -27.43 -15.88
CA VAL A 334 2.94 -26.06 -16.14
C VAL A 334 1.86 -25.10 -15.68
N VAL A 335 2.21 -24.20 -14.78
CA VAL A 335 1.31 -23.18 -14.22
C VAL A 335 1.88 -21.81 -14.55
N ARG A 336 1.05 -20.92 -15.10
CA ARG A 336 1.39 -19.52 -15.35
C ARG A 336 1.20 -18.70 -14.08
N MET A 337 2.15 -17.82 -13.82
CA MET A 337 2.11 -16.80 -12.77
C MET A 337 1.96 -15.42 -13.43
N PRO A 338 1.31 -14.46 -12.77
CA PRO A 338 0.81 -14.50 -11.38
C PRO A 338 -0.60 -15.09 -11.22
N ASP A 339 -1.33 -15.36 -12.30
CA ASP A 339 -2.75 -15.75 -12.27
C ASP A 339 -3.03 -17.20 -11.86
N ASN A 340 -1.98 -17.99 -11.55
CA ASN A 340 -2.04 -19.41 -11.21
C ASN A 340 -2.79 -20.26 -12.26
N LYS A 341 -2.80 -19.84 -13.53
CA LYS A 341 -3.48 -20.59 -14.60
C LYS A 341 -2.73 -21.89 -14.90
N VAL A 342 -3.41 -23.02 -14.78
CA VAL A 342 -2.89 -24.30 -15.28
C VAL A 342 -2.87 -24.27 -16.81
N VAL A 343 -1.66 -24.23 -17.38
CA VAL A 343 -1.43 -24.20 -18.84
C VAL A 343 -1.55 -25.62 -19.40
N VAL A 344 -0.90 -26.57 -18.75
CA VAL A 344 -0.98 -27.99 -19.06
C VAL A 344 -0.76 -28.82 -17.81
N GLU A 345 -1.48 -29.93 -17.70
CA GLU A 345 -1.36 -30.90 -16.62
C GLU A 345 -1.00 -32.28 -17.19
N GLY A 346 -0.01 -32.94 -16.59
CA GLY A 346 0.33 -34.33 -16.89
C GLY A 346 1.00 -34.59 -18.24
N THR A 347 1.65 -33.60 -18.86
CA THR A 347 2.30 -33.78 -20.17
C THR A 347 3.60 -34.57 -20.08
N THR A 348 3.89 -35.44 -21.05
CA THR A 348 5.20 -36.09 -21.21
C THR A 348 6.14 -35.30 -22.14
N SER A 349 5.62 -34.23 -22.75
CA SER A 349 6.41 -33.31 -23.57
C SER A 349 7.32 -32.45 -22.69
N LEU A 350 8.50 -32.11 -23.19
CA LEU A 350 9.44 -31.17 -22.56
C LEU A 350 9.23 -29.72 -23.05
N ARG A 351 8.01 -29.44 -23.51
CA ARG A 351 7.56 -28.12 -23.98
C ARG A 351 6.07 -27.92 -23.73
N ALA A 352 5.69 -26.66 -23.54
CA ALA A 352 4.31 -26.18 -23.49
C ALA A 352 4.19 -24.84 -24.23
N THR A 353 2.99 -24.53 -24.71
CA THR A 353 2.66 -23.23 -25.29
C THR A 353 1.48 -22.62 -24.55
N ASP A 354 1.43 -21.30 -24.48
CA ASP A 354 0.33 -20.56 -23.86
C ASP A 354 0.03 -19.26 -24.62
N ALA A 355 -1.15 -18.71 -24.38
CA ALA A 355 -1.57 -17.41 -24.87
C ALA A 355 -2.18 -16.57 -23.74
N VAL A 356 -1.87 -15.28 -23.74
CA VAL A 356 -2.36 -14.29 -22.76
C VAL A 356 -3.22 -13.24 -23.46
N SER A 357 -4.21 -12.71 -22.75
CA SER A 357 -5.12 -11.68 -23.24
C SER A 357 -4.82 -10.28 -22.69
N VAL A 358 -3.86 -10.16 -21.78
CA VAL A 358 -3.47 -8.90 -21.15
C VAL A 358 -1.96 -8.82 -21.18
N GLN A 359 -1.41 -7.65 -21.55
CA GLN A 359 0.02 -7.41 -21.39
C GLN A 359 0.35 -7.31 -19.91
N LYS A 360 1.17 -8.24 -19.39
CA LYS A 360 1.72 -8.25 -18.02
C LYS A 360 3.03 -9.03 -17.98
N GLY A 361 3.75 -8.94 -16.86
CA GLY A 361 4.86 -9.84 -16.54
C GLY A 361 4.36 -11.26 -16.21
N TYR A 362 4.72 -12.25 -17.02
CA TYR A 362 4.39 -13.66 -16.75
C TYR A 362 5.65 -14.52 -16.61
N SER A 363 5.55 -15.50 -15.72
CA SER A 363 6.50 -16.61 -15.60
C SER A 363 5.74 -17.93 -15.51
N TYR A 364 6.44 -19.05 -15.65
CA TYR A 364 5.84 -20.38 -15.64
C TYR A 364 6.56 -21.27 -14.64
N VAL A 365 5.78 -21.94 -13.79
CA VAL A 365 6.24 -22.94 -12.84
C VAL A 365 6.03 -24.32 -13.45
N ILE A 366 7.12 -25.05 -13.68
CA ILE A 366 7.12 -26.40 -14.23
C ILE A 366 7.38 -27.36 -13.09
N THR A 367 6.42 -28.24 -12.81
CA THR A 367 6.51 -29.22 -11.72
C THR A 367 6.61 -30.62 -12.30
N ALA A 368 7.65 -31.37 -11.92
CA ALA A 368 7.80 -32.77 -12.31
C ALA A 368 6.93 -33.67 -11.43
N VAL A 369 6.31 -34.68 -12.03
CA VAL A 369 5.41 -35.63 -11.35
C VAL A 369 5.80 -37.05 -11.78
N ASN A 370 5.88 -37.98 -10.85
CA ASN A 370 6.01 -39.41 -11.14
C ASN A 370 4.88 -40.19 -10.44
N LYS A 371 4.91 -41.53 -10.51
CA LYS A 371 3.89 -42.38 -9.86
C LYS A 371 3.81 -42.24 -8.33
N LYS A 372 4.86 -41.73 -7.66
CA LYS A 372 4.84 -41.46 -6.22
C LYS A 372 4.14 -40.15 -5.87
N GLY A 373 4.03 -39.23 -6.83
CA GLY A 373 3.34 -37.96 -6.66
C GLY A 373 4.14 -36.78 -7.21
N VAL A 374 3.89 -35.61 -6.61
CA VAL A 374 4.40 -34.32 -7.06
C VAL A 374 5.82 -34.10 -6.54
N GLY A 375 6.76 -33.87 -7.46
CA GLY A 375 8.16 -33.59 -7.18
C GLY A 375 8.45 -32.14 -6.91
N ALA A 376 9.68 -31.72 -7.21
CA ALA A 376 10.08 -30.32 -7.15
C ALA A 376 9.77 -29.58 -8.47
N SER A 377 9.82 -28.26 -8.40
CA SER A 377 9.45 -27.36 -9.49
C SER A 377 10.56 -26.39 -9.84
N ALA A 378 10.63 -25.97 -11.09
CA ALA A 378 11.49 -24.88 -11.55
C ALA A 378 10.65 -23.79 -12.21
N THR A 379 11.06 -22.54 -12.04
CA THR A 379 10.34 -21.38 -12.57
C THR A 379 11.14 -20.74 -13.70
N SER A 380 10.46 -20.34 -14.78
CA SER A 380 11.08 -19.58 -15.87
C SER A 380 11.48 -18.17 -15.40
N LYS A 381 12.27 -17.45 -16.22
CA LYS A 381 12.34 -16.00 -16.09
C LYS A 381 10.94 -15.38 -16.29
N THR A 382 10.72 -14.21 -15.70
CA THR A 382 9.54 -13.38 -15.98
C THR A 382 9.78 -12.56 -17.24
N LEU A 383 8.87 -12.59 -18.20
CA LEU A 383 8.86 -11.70 -19.37
C LEU A 383 7.53 -10.95 -19.43
N SER A 384 7.57 -9.65 -19.73
CA SER A 384 6.35 -8.88 -20.01
C SER A 384 5.93 -9.06 -21.45
N PHE A 385 4.72 -9.59 -21.68
CA PHE A 385 4.16 -9.79 -23.01
C PHE A 385 2.63 -9.82 -22.98
N GLY A 386 2.00 -9.57 -24.13
CA GLY A 386 0.55 -9.63 -24.31
C GLY A 386 0.09 -9.03 -25.64
N PRO A 387 -1.22 -8.96 -25.88
CA PRO A 387 -1.75 -8.26 -27.05
C PRO A 387 -1.47 -6.75 -26.97
N GLU A 388 -1.45 -6.11 -28.12
CA GLU A 388 -1.36 -4.65 -28.23
C GLU A 388 -2.67 -3.98 -27.79
N ASP A 389 -2.54 -2.90 -27.03
CA ASP A 389 -3.66 -2.05 -26.61
C ASP A 389 -4.03 -1.03 -27.70
N SER A 390 -5.26 -0.52 -27.63
CA SER A 390 -5.76 0.54 -28.52
C SER A 390 -5.61 1.93 -27.89
N VAL A 391 -5.55 2.95 -28.75
CA VAL A 391 -5.79 4.34 -28.33
C VAL A 391 -7.30 4.60 -28.42
N PRO A 392 -7.95 5.20 -27.41
CA PRO A 392 -7.34 5.77 -26.21
C PRO A 392 -6.93 4.75 -25.16
N PHE A 393 -5.82 5.04 -24.49
CA PHE A 393 -5.29 4.28 -23.37
C PHE A 393 -5.40 5.13 -22.11
N THR A 394 -5.86 4.52 -21.02
CA THR A 394 -5.87 5.14 -19.69
C THR A 394 -5.24 4.18 -18.69
N SER A 395 -4.53 4.76 -17.72
CA SER A 395 -3.90 4.04 -16.63
C SER A 395 -3.81 4.98 -15.43
N SER A 396 -4.55 4.62 -14.38
CA SER A 396 -4.51 5.32 -13.10
C SER A 396 -3.12 5.25 -12.45
N LEU A 397 -2.41 4.14 -12.65
CA LEU A 397 -1.16 3.81 -11.96
C LEU A 397 -1.28 3.83 -10.42
N THR A 398 -2.51 3.66 -9.90
CA THR A 398 -2.83 3.62 -8.46
C THR A 398 -3.07 2.21 -7.94
N THR A 399 -2.92 1.18 -8.77
CA THR A 399 -3.02 -0.23 -8.35
C THR A 399 -1.85 -1.04 -8.92
N GLN A 400 -1.41 -2.06 -8.18
CA GLN A 400 -0.38 -2.99 -8.63
C GLN A 400 -0.80 -3.66 -9.96
N ASP A 401 -2.07 -4.03 -10.09
CA ASP A 401 -2.59 -4.69 -11.29
C ASP A 401 -2.51 -3.81 -12.54
N ASP A 402 -2.70 -2.49 -12.40
CA ASP A 402 -2.55 -1.53 -13.48
C ASP A 402 -1.07 -1.29 -13.80
N PHE A 403 -0.22 -1.13 -12.77
CA PHE A 403 1.23 -1.00 -12.93
C PHE A 403 1.87 -2.21 -13.61
N ASP A 404 1.44 -3.43 -13.27
CA ASP A 404 1.96 -4.69 -13.84
C ASP A 404 1.74 -4.82 -15.36
N ARG A 405 0.87 -3.98 -15.96
CA ARG A 405 0.72 -3.89 -17.41
C ARG A 405 1.88 -3.18 -18.09
N TRP A 406 2.57 -2.32 -17.35
CA TRP A 406 3.69 -1.52 -17.85
C TRP A 406 4.97 -2.34 -17.91
N VAL A 407 5.94 -1.85 -18.68
CA VAL A 407 7.27 -2.45 -18.78
C VAL A 407 8.26 -1.54 -18.07
N THR A 408 8.93 -2.06 -17.05
CA THR A 408 10.03 -1.38 -16.36
C THR A 408 11.35 -1.83 -16.94
N VAL A 409 12.28 -0.89 -17.09
CA VAL A 409 13.65 -1.17 -17.55
C VAL A 409 14.61 -0.40 -16.66
N ASP A 410 15.38 -1.15 -15.85
CA ASP A 410 16.63 -0.71 -15.25
C ASP A 410 17.68 -0.66 -16.38
N LYS A 411 17.98 0.54 -16.89
CA LYS A 411 18.82 0.69 -18.09
C LYS A 411 20.30 0.73 -17.73
N ASN A 412 20.62 1.41 -16.63
CA ASN A 412 21.98 1.61 -16.16
C ASN A 412 22.51 0.37 -15.38
N ASN A 413 21.63 -0.58 -15.05
CA ASN A 413 21.89 -1.80 -14.26
C ASN A 413 22.40 -1.50 -12.85
N ASP A 414 21.85 -0.46 -12.20
CA ASP A 414 22.18 -0.11 -10.82
C ASP A 414 21.30 -0.83 -9.78
N GLY A 415 20.28 -1.57 -10.22
CA GLY A 415 19.34 -2.29 -9.36
C GLY A 415 18.13 -1.46 -8.91
N ASN A 416 18.02 -0.20 -9.32
CA ASN A 416 16.88 0.68 -9.09
C ASN A 416 16.06 0.86 -10.37
N THR A 417 14.73 0.95 -10.25
CA THR A 417 13.83 1.26 -11.39
C THR A 417 12.47 1.68 -10.88
N TRP A 418 11.53 2.00 -11.78
CA TRP A 418 10.15 2.29 -11.42
C TRP A 418 9.49 1.09 -10.75
N THR A 419 8.79 1.35 -9.65
CA THR A 419 8.06 0.34 -8.87
C THR A 419 6.67 0.86 -8.48
N PHE A 420 5.79 -0.04 -8.04
CA PHE A 420 4.55 0.35 -7.39
C PHE A 420 4.68 0.24 -5.87
N TYR A 421 4.55 1.35 -5.16
CA TYR A 421 4.62 1.38 -3.71
C TYR A 421 3.22 1.21 -3.11
N THR A 422 2.92 -0.01 -2.64
CA THR A 422 1.59 -0.39 -2.15
C THR A 422 1.06 0.47 -0.99
N PRO A 423 1.85 0.87 0.03
CA PRO A 423 1.32 1.64 1.16
C PRO A 423 0.70 2.98 0.79
N THR A 424 1.23 3.66 -0.23
CA THR A 424 0.70 4.95 -0.71
C THR A 424 -0.07 4.84 -2.02
N GLN A 425 -0.14 3.64 -2.61
CA GLN A 425 -0.77 3.38 -3.91
C GLN A 425 -0.21 4.26 -5.04
N THR A 426 1.11 4.44 -5.08
CA THR A 426 1.78 5.29 -6.06
C THR A 426 2.75 4.50 -6.92
N THR A 427 2.83 4.84 -8.21
CA THR A 427 3.96 4.45 -9.05
C THR A 427 5.13 5.40 -8.78
N THR A 428 6.27 4.84 -8.37
CA THR A 428 7.38 5.56 -7.77
C THR A 428 8.70 5.18 -8.44
N TYR A 429 9.53 6.17 -8.73
CA TYR A 429 10.96 5.99 -8.91
C TYR A 429 11.65 6.42 -7.61
N ASP A 430 12.37 5.49 -6.96
CA ASP A 430 12.97 5.72 -5.65
C ASP A 430 14.35 6.38 -5.76
N ARG A 431 14.80 6.97 -4.65
CA ARG A 431 16.13 7.57 -4.51
C ARG A 431 17.22 6.53 -4.72
N THR A 432 18.25 6.92 -5.47
CA THR A 432 19.47 6.13 -5.70
C THR A 432 20.72 6.98 -5.49
N ASP A 433 21.85 6.34 -5.16
CA ASP A 433 23.18 6.97 -5.09
C ASP A 433 23.87 7.05 -6.46
N LYS A 434 23.19 6.61 -7.53
CA LYS A 434 23.62 6.68 -8.94
C LYS A 434 22.75 7.64 -9.75
N ASN A 435 23.24 8.07 -10.91
CA ASN A 435 22.42 8.86 -11.83
C ASN A 435 21.30 7.99 -12.41
N ALA A 436 20.07 8.47 -12.36
CA ALA A 436 18.91 7.77 -12.90
C ALA A 436 18.98 7.70 -14.43
N ASP A 437 18.63 6.55 -15.00
CA ASP A 437 18.39 6.40 -16.44
C ASP A 437 17.31 5.34 -16.70
N ASP A 438 16.27 5.28 -15.87
CA ASP A 438 15.36 4.13 -15.86
C ASP A 438 13.99 4.46 -16.40
N TRP A 439 13.38 3.47 -17.05
CA TRP A 439 12.27 3.70 -17.96
C TRP A 439 11.04 2.91 -17.54
N LEU A 440 9.89 3.58 -17.65
CA LEU A 440 8.57 3.00 -17.50
C LEU A 440 7.79 3.18 -18.80
N TYR A 441 7.52 2.08 -19.52
CA TYR A 441 6.82 2.09 -20.80
C TYR A 441 5.38 1.61 -20.67
N THR A 442 4.45 2.28 -21.34
CA THR A 442 3.08 1.77 -21.54
C THR A 442 3.11 0.38 -22.18
N PRO A 443 2.02 -0.41 -22.15
CA PRO A 443 1.77 -1.45 -23.14
C PRO A 443 1.99 -0.95 -24.59
N ALA A 444 2.21 -1.87 -25.53
CA ALA A 444 2.33 -1.49 -26.93
C ALA A 444 0.97 -0.97 -27.42
N LEU A 445 0.96 0.23 -27.99
CA LEU A 445 -0.22 0.92 -28.51
C LEU A 445 -0.15 1.05 -30.03
N LYS A 446 -1.31 0.98 -30.68
CA LYS A 446 -1.43 1.19 -32.13
C LYS A 446 -1.59 2.66 -32.47
N PHE A 447 -0.71 3.17 -33.34
CA PHE A 447 -0.76 4.54 -33.84
C PHE A 447 -0.87 4.58 -35.37
N VAL A 448 -1.51 5.62 -35.87
CA VAL A 448 -1.66 5.91 -37.31
C VAL A 448 -0.88 7.16 -37.68
N LYS A 449 -0.03 7.06 -38.71
CA LYS A 449 0.73 8.18 -39.26
C LYS A 449 -0.18 9.36 -39.63
N GLY A 450 0.24 10.56 -39.28
CA GLY A 450 -0.44 11.81 -39.65
C GLY A 450 -1.59 12.22 -38.73
N LYS A 451 -1.98 11.39 -37.75
CA LYS A 451 -2.85 11.80 -36.65
C LYS A 451 -2.05 12.46 -35.54
N THR A 452 -2.67 13.40 -34.83
CA THR A 452 -2.11 13.98 -33.61
C THR A 452 -2.68 13.24 -32.40
N TYR A 453 -1.82 12.90 -31.46
CA TYR A 453 -2.18 12.29 -30.19
C TYR A 453 -1.74 13.20 -29.06
N GLN A 454 -2.41 13.11 -27.91
CA GLN A 454 -2.07 13.84 -26.71
C GLN A 454 -1.82 12.85 -25.58
N VAL A 455 -0.67 13.00 -24.92
CA VAL A 455 -0.37 12.34 -23.65
C VAL A 455 -0.69 13.32 -22.52
N ARG A 456 -1.42 12.85 -21.50
CA ARG A 456 -1.65 13.57 -20.23
C ARG A 456 -1.19 12.69 -19.09
N TYR A 457 -0.66 13.31 -18.05
CA TYR A 457 -0.12 12.61 -16.89
C TYR A 457 -0.01 13.55 -15.69
N THR A 458 -0.14 13.00 -14.50
CA THR A 458 0.04 13.71 -13.23
C THR A 458 1.33 13.21 -12.58
N TYR A 459 2.17 14.12 -12.10
CA TYR A 459 3.45 13.76 -11.49
C TYR A 459 3.80 14.71 -10.34
N SER A 460 4.62 14.23 -9.41
CA SER A 460 5.11 15.00 -8.26
C SER A 460 6.45 14.46 -7.79
N SER A 461 7.10 15.17 -6.87
CA SER A 461 8.31 14.71 -6.19
C SER A 461 8.05 14.48 -4.70
N ALA A 462 8.96 13.76 -4.04
CA ALA A 462 9.05 13.84 -2.58
C ALA A 462 9.37 15.28 -2.14
N ASN A 463 8.71 15.74 -1.08
CA ASN A 463 8.94 17.05 -0.47
C ASN A 463 10.18 17.01 0.44
N TRP A 464 11.36 16.80 -0.16
CA TRP A 464 12.63 16.67 0.55
C TRP A 464 13.52 17.89 0.35
N VAL A 465 14.27 18.22 1.41
CA VAL A 465 15.27 19.27 1.40
C VAL A 465 16.60 18.73 1.92
N THR A 466 17.71 19.36 1.52
CA THR A 466 19.04 19.00 2.01
C THR A 466 19.14 19.26 3.53
N PRO A 467 19.71 18.34 4.33
CA PRO A 467 19.77 18.50 5.79
C PRO A 467 20.54 19.75 6.24
N ASP A 468 21.60 20.13 5.51
CA ASP A 468 22.52 21.18 5.94
C ASP A 468 22.08 22.59 5.53
N LYS A 469 21.41 22.72 4.38
CA LYS A 469 21.07 24.02 3.77
C LYS A 469 19.57 24.25 3.60
N HIS A 470 18.74 23.24 3.84
CA HIS A 470 17.31 23.27 3.59
C HIS A 470 16.95 23.67 2.14
N GLU A 471 17.81 23.30 1.18
CA GLU A 471 17.57 23.51 -0.25
C GLU A 471 16.70 22.38 -0.81
N GLN A 472 15.77 22.70 -1.71
CA GLN A 472 14.90 21.72 -2.36
C GLN A 472 15.70 20.67 -3.12
N VAL A 473 15.36 19.39 -2.94
CA VAL A 473 15.88 18.32 -3.78
C VAL A 473 15.00 18.23 -5.03
N MET A 474 15.60 18.57 -6.18
CA MET A 474 14.91 18.67 -7.46
C MET A 474 14.87 17.32 -8.18
N GLU A 475 13.83 17.05 -8.96
CA GLU A 475 13.72 15.85 -9.80
C GLU A 475 13.63 16.20 -11.28
N GLN A 476 13.95 15.24 -12.15
CA GLN A 476 13.81 15.40 -13.60
C GLN A 476 13.25 14.14 -14.27
N MET A 477 12.31 14.35 -15.20
CA MET A 477 11.68 13.29 -15.98
C MET A 477 11.55 13.70 -17.46
N LYS A 478 11.61 12.71 -18.35
CA LYS A 478 11.37 12.87 -19.79
C LYS A 478 10.29 11.94 -20.28
N VAL A 479 9.49 12.41 -21.24
CA VAL A 479 8.43 11.64 -21.89
C VAL A 479 8.80 11.40 -23.35
N TRP A 480 8.70 10.14 -23.78
CA TRP A 480 9.19 9.67 -25.06
C TRP A 480 8.13 8.91 -25.85
N PHE A 481 8.22 8.99 -27.18
CA PHE A 481 7.58 8.08 -28.11
C PHE A 481 8.62 7.05 -28.59
N CYS A 482 8.36 5.76 -28.36
CA CYS A 482 9.30 4.67 -28.59
C CYS A 482 8.71 3.64 -29.57
N SER A 483 9.33 3.43 -30.73
CA SER A 483 8.86 2.44 -31.71
C SER A 483 9.13 1.01 -31.25
N GLU A 484 8.29 0.06 -31.62
CA GLU A 484 8.53 -1.37 -31.36
C GLU A 484 9.52 -1.99 -32.36
N PRO A 485 10.37 -2.95 -31.92
CA PRO A 485 10.62 -3.33 -30.53
C PRO A 485 11.54 -2.31 -29.83
N ILE A 486 11.32 -2.06 -28.53
CA ILE A 486 12.05 -1.05 -27.73
C ILE A 486 13.58 -1.12 -27.90
N ALA A 487 14.15 -2.32 -28.01
CA ALA A 487 15.60 -2.52 -28.10
C ALA A 487 16.25 -2.01 -29.40
N THR A 488 15.49 -1.92 -30.51
CA THR A 488 16.02 -1.52 -31.83
C THR A 488 15.21 -0.41 -32.49
N GLY A 489 14.07 -0.02 -31.91
CA GLY A 489 13.18 0.99 -32.43
C GLY A 489 13.68 2.42 -32.19
N ALA A 490 13.26 3.35 -33.05
CA ALA A 490 13.57 4.76 -32.89
C ALA A 490 12.82 5.37 -31.70
N THR A 491 13.50 6.26 -30.96
CA THR A 491 12.97 7.02 -29.83
C THR A 491 12.91 8.50 -30.15
N LYS A 492 11.79 9.15 -29.85
CA LYS A 492 11.57 10.59 -30.07
C LYS A 492 11.08 11.27 -28.81
N LEU A 493 11.74 12.36 -28.42
CA LEU A 493 11.35 13.15 -27.25
C LEU A 493 10.00 13.82 -27.50
N ILE A 494 9.05 13.65 -26.58
CA ILE A 494 7.78 14.38 -26.54
C ILE A 494 7.94 15.59 -25.65
N LYS A 495 8.43 15.38 -24.42
CA LYS A 495 8.53 16.41 -23.39
C LYS A 495 9.72 16.15 -22.47
N GLU A 496 10.41 17.23 -22.12
CA GLU A 496 11.29 17.31 -20.95
C GLU A 496 10.57 18.16 -19.90
N THR A 497 10.41 17.64 -18.68
CA THR A 497 9.68 18.35 -17.62
C THR A 497 10.45 19.57 -17.10
N GLY A 498 11.76 19.63 -17.35
CA GLY A 498 12.68 20.44 -16.56
C GLY A 498 12.85 19.87 -15.15
N GLU A 499 13.62 20.56 -14.32
CA GLU A 499 13.72 20.27 -12.89
C GLU A 499 12.41 20.64 -12.18
N PHE A 500 11.95 19.80 -11.27
CA PHE A 500 10.74 20.05 -10.49
C PHE A 500 10.87 19.60 -9.03
N HIS A 501 10.15 20.30 -8.16
CA HIS A 501 9.99 19.95 -6.76
C HIS A 501 8.57 20.35 -6.31
N THR A 502 7.91 19.50 -5.54
CA THR A 502 6.55 19.73 -5.05
C THR A 502 6.45 19.58 -3.54
N ALA A 503 5.64 20.43 -2.91
CA ALA A 503 5.19 20.18 -1.54
C ALA A 503 4.33 18.91 -1.48
N SER A 504 4.20 18.33 -0.28
CA SER A 504 3.39 17.13 -0.08
C SER A 504 1.95 17.36 -0.58
N ASN A 505 1.43 16.41 -1.35
CA ASN A 505 0.09 16.46 -1.97
C ASN A 505 -0.14 17.58 -3.02
N ILE A 506 0.91 18.26 -3.47
CA ILE A 506 0.85 19.15 -4.63
C ILE A 506 1.30 18.38 -5.87
N PHE A 507 0.52 18.46 -6.94
CA PHE A 507 0.76 17.74 -8.19
C PHE A 507 1.02 18.69 -9.35
N LEU A 508 1.88 18.24 -10.27
CA LEU A 508 2.10 18.86 -11.57
C LEU A 508 1.40 18.06 -12.65
N TYR A 509 1.04 18.73 -13.74
CA TYR A 509 0.23 18.17 -14.82
C TYR A 509 0.94 18.33 -16.17
N GLY A 510 1.22 17.20 -16.82
CA GLY A 510 1.73 17.14 -18.18
C GLY A 510 0.60 17.02 -19.20
N LYS A 511 0.73 17.73 -20.33
CA LYS A 511 -0.20 17.66 -21.46
C LYS A 511 0.52 18.06 -22.74
N ASP A 512 0.89 17.07 -23.53
CA ASP A 512 1.76 17.28 -24.69
C ASP A 512 1.24 16.54 -25.93
N ASN A 513 1.25 17.23 -27.06
CA ASN A 513 0.83 16.68 -28.34
C ASN A 513 2.02 16.09 -29.09
N PHE A 514 1.83 14.96 -29.75
CA PHE A 514 2.84 14.32 -30.58
C PHE A 514 2.22 13.69 -31.83
N GLN A 515 3.06 13.40 -32.83
CA GLN A 515 2.67 12.73 -34.06
C GLN A 515 3.60 11.55 -34.37
N PRO A 516 3.05 10.36 -34.65
CA PRO A 516 3.83 9.20 -35.07
C PRO A 516 4.30 9.39 -36.52
N GLU A 517 5.56 9.00 -36.80
CA GLU A 517 6.18 9.13 -38.12
C GLU A 517 5.83 7.98 -39.07
N ALA A 518 5.35 6.86 -38.51
CA ALA A 518 4.89 5.67 -39.20
C ALA A 518 3.61 5.11 -38.55
N THR A 519 2.80 4.39 -39.33
CA THR A 519 1.68 3.61 -38.80
C THR A 519 2.24 2.30 -38.25
N GLY A 520 1.88 1.95 -37.02
CA GLY A 520 2.34 0.73 -36.37
C GLY A 520 2.29 0.82 -34.85
N SER A 521 2.93 -0.15 -34.22
CA SER A 521 2.97 -0.32 -32.77
C SER A 521 4.12 0.47 -32.15
N ALA A 522 3.82 1.22 -31.10
CA ALA A 522 4.78 2.01 -30.35
C ALA A 522 4.35 2.14 -28.89
N ARG A 523 5.20 2.69 -28.03
CA ARG A 523 4.95 2.93 -26.61
C ARG A 523 5.19 4.39 -26.26
N ILE A 524 4.53 4.85 -25.20
CA ILE A 524 4.93 6.06 -24.49
C ILE A 524 5.79 5.63 -23.30
N ALA A 525 6.88 6.35 -23.06
CA ALA A 525 7.79 6.05 -21.96
C ALA A 525 8.03 7.26 -21.08
N PHE A 526 8.14 7.01 -19.78
CA PHE A 526 8.58 7.97 -18.76
C PHE A 526 9.98 7.56 -18.29
N GLN A 527 10.96 8.41 -18.53
CA GLN A 527 12.35 8.20 -18.13
C GLN A 527 12.62 9.03 -16.88
N ALA A 528 13.02 8.38 -15.79
CA ALA A 528 13.64 9.05 -14.65
C ALA A 528 15.09 9.38 -15.03
N CYS A 529 15.49 10.65 -14.90
CA CYS A 529 16.80 11.11 -15.36
C CYS A 529 17.47 12.14 -14.43
N SER A 530 17.12 12.11 -13.14
CA SER A 530 17.75 12.91 -12.09
C SER A 530 19.21 12.49 -11.82
N GLU A 531 20.03 13.42 -11.34
CA GLU A 531 21.38 13.10 -10.86
C GLU A 531 21.34 12.26 -9.57
N ALA A 532 22.49 11.65 -9.22
CA ALA A 532 22.64 10.85 -8.02
C ALA A 532 22.25 11.60 -6.73
N ASN A 533 21.66 10.86 -5.79
CA ASN A 533 21.22 11.33 -4.47
C ASN A 533 20.05 12.31 -4.45
N HIS A 534 19.28 12.36 -5.53
CA HIS A 534 18.01 13.10 -5.58
C HIS A 534 16.91 12.32 -4.83
N GLY A 535 15.71 12.89 -4.73
CA GLY A 535 14.56 12.34 -4.01
C GLY A 535 13.81 11.26 -4.79
N GLN A 536 12.47 11.31 -4.74
CA GLN A 536 11.59 10.34 -5.38
C GLN A 536 10.69 11.03 -6.40
N ILE A 537 10.35 10.34 -7.48
CA ILE A 537 9.36 10.78 -8.48
C ILE A 537 8.11 9.92 -8.34
N TYR A 538 6.94 10.55 -8.32
CA TYR A 538 5.65 9.88 -8.38
C TYR A 538 4.95 10.16 -9.70
N LEU A 539 4.31 9.15 -10.29
CA LEU A 539 3.55 9.24 -11.54
C LEU A 539 2.16 8.60 -11.37
N LYS A 540 1.12 9.27 -11.84
CA LYS A 540 -0.24 8.73 -11.90
C LYS A 540 -1.07 9.34 -13.03
N ASP A 541 -2.27 8.82 -13.24
CA ASP A 541 -3.29 9.37 -14.15
C ASP A 541 -2.80 9.58 -15.60
N VAL A 542 -2.14 8.56 -16.16
CA VAL A 542 -1.66 8.62 -17.54
C VAL A 542 -2.80 8.32 -18.52
N SER A 543 -2.98 9.20 -19.50
CA SER A 543 -3.86 8.96 -20.63
C SER A 543 -3.21 9.32 -21.97
N ILE A 544 -3.47 8.50 -22.97
CA ILE A 544 -3.09 8.74 -24.37
C ILE A 544 -4.37 8.71 -25.19
N ARG A 545 -4.71 9.79 -25.88
CA ARG A 545 -5.89 9.87 -26.74
C ARG A 545 -5.57 10.52 -28.08
N GLU A 546 -6.39 10.28 -29.09
CA GLU A 546 -6.32 11.04 -30.35
C GLU A 546 -6.78 12.48 -30.09
N TYR A 547 -5.94 13.48 -30.44
CA TYR A 547 -6.28 14.89 -30.29
C TYR A 547 -7.01 15.38 -31.55
N SER A 548 -8.23 14.88 -31.71
CA SER A 548 -9.08 15.06 -32.89
C SER A 548 -9.72 16.45 -32.96
N THR A 549 -10.54 16.73 -33.98
CA THR A 549 -11.33 17.99 -34.05
C THR A 549 -12.70 17.89 -33.38
N LYS A 550 -13.12 16.70 -32.96
CA LYS A 550 -14.43 16.41 -32.35
C LYS A 550 -14.25 15.40 -31.23
N ASP A 551 -14.13 15.92 -30.03
CA ASP A 551 -13.98 15.14 -28.82
C ASP A 551 -14.49 16.00 -27.66
N ILE A 552 -15.63 15.65 -27.08
CA ILE A 552 -16.17 16.29 -25.89
C ILE A 552 -16.34 15.25 -24.79
N SER A 553 -16.39 15.68 -23.54
CA SER A 553 -16.58 14.78 -22.41
C SER A 553 -17.45 15.43 -21.34
N VAL A 554 -18.13 14.60 -20.54
CA VAL A 554 -18.82 15.03 -19.33
C VAL A 554 -17.84 15.00 -18.17
N GLN A 555 -17.62 16.14 -17.53
CA GLN A 555 -16.70 16.26 -16.39
C GLN A 555 -17.42 16.12 -15.06
N ALA A 556 -18.60 16.73 -14.92
CA ALA A 556 -19.35 16.73 -13.67
C ALA A 556 -20.86 16.89 -13.90
N LEU A 557 -21.63 16.45 -12.91
CA LEU A 557 -23.07 16.68 -12.79
C LEU A 557 -23.34 17.26 -11.40
N THR A 558 -23.85 18.50 -11.38
CA THR A 558 -24.24 19.21 -10.16
C THR A 558 -25.76 19.34 -10.13
N GLY A 559 -26.38 18.90 -9.04
CA GLY A 559 -27.81 19.06 -8.81
C GLY A 559 -28.23 18.44 -7.48
N SER A 560 -29.44 18.74 -7.05
CA SER A 560 -29.90 18.34 -5.72
C SER A 560 -30.28 16.86 -5.68
N GLN A 561 -29.82 16.17 -4.64
CA GLN A 561 -30.20 14.81 -4.31
C GLN A 561 -31.61 14.72 -3.69
N LEU A 562 -32.19 15.84 -3.29
CA LEU A 562 -33.53 15.92 -2.71
C LEU A 562 -34.40 16.80 -3.61
N VAL A 563 -35.41 16.19 -4.23
CA VAL A 563 -36.31 16.91 -5.15
C VAL A 563 -37.76 16.55 -4.87
N ASN A 564 -38.69 17.36 -5.37
CA ASN A 564 -40.12 17.08 -5.27
C ASN A 564 -40.70 16.76 -6.65
N SER A 565 -41.61 15.79 -6.69
CA SER A 565 -42.42 15.48 -7.87
C SER A 565 -43.16 16.72 -8.36
N GLN A 566 -43.33 16.83 -9.67
CA GLN A 566 -44.03 17.93 -10.35
C GLN A 566 -43.39 19.33 -10.17
N SER A 567 -42.27 19.45 -9.46
CA SER A 567 -41.52 20.69 -9.28
C SER A 567 -40.29 20.70 -10.18
N GLN A 568 -40.15 21.70 -11.04
CA GLN A 568 -38.98 21.82 -11.91
C GLN A 568 -37.70 21.95 -11.08
N GLN A 569 -36.69 21.16 -11.46
CA GLN A 569 -35.34 21.17 -10.94
C GLN A 569 -34.36 21.47 -12.07
N THR A 570 -33.26 22.12 -11.72
CA THR A 570 -32.18 22.44 -12.65
C THR A 570 -30.94 21.67 -12.22
N PHE A 571 -30.40 20.87 -13.13
CA PHE A 571 -29.10 20.25 -12.98
C PHE A 571 -28.13 20.96 -13.93
N THR A 572 -26.87 21.03 -13.54
CA THR A 572 -25.80 21.62 -14.35
C THR A 572 -24.82 20.52 -14.75
N VAL A 573 -24.52 20.43 -16.04
CA VAL A 573 -23.55 19.48 -16.58
C VAL A 573 -22.33 20.26 -17.06
N ASP A 574 -21.16 19.88 -16.56
CA ASP A 574 -19.88 20.45 -17.00
C ASP A 574 -19.40 19.67 -18.22
N VAL A 575 -19.38 20.33 -19.38
CA VAL A 575 -18.96 19.74 -20.65
C VAL A 575 -17.64 20.31 -21.07
N ARG A 576 -16.63 19.46 -21.22
CA ARG A 576 -15.28 19.84 -21.65
C ARG A 576 -15.05 19.48 -23.11
N ASN A 577 -14.33 20.34 -23.82
CA ASN A 577 -13.79 20.01 -25.14
C ASN A 577 -12.40 19.41 -24.99
N GLU A 578 -12.28 18.14 -25.35
CA GLU A 578 -11.06 17.35 -25.32
C GLU A 578 -10.31 17.39 -26.65
N GLY A 579 -10.96 17.92 -27.69
CA GLY A 579 -10.44 18.06 -29.04
C GLY A 579 -9.75 19.40 -29.30
N SER A 580 -9.25 19.53 -30.52
CA SER A 580 -8.42 20.62 -31.03
C SER A 580 -9.20 21.75 -31.71
N ALA A 581 -10.51 21.62 -31.90
CA ALA A 581 -11.36 22.63 -32.52
C ALA A 581 -12.59 22.94 -31.66
N THR A 582 -13.11 24.18 -31.73
CA THR A 582 -14.32 24.59 -31.02
C THR A 582 -15.54 23.74 -31.43
N VAL A 583 -16.31 23.27 -30.46
CA VAL A 583 -17.53 22.46 -30.67
C VAL A 583 -18.75 23.22 -30.14
N ALA A 584 -19.84 23.28 -30.91
CA ALA A 584 -21.08 23.96 -30.51
C ALA A 584 -22.37 23.16 -30.81
N ASP A 585 -22.31 22.15 -31.68
CA ASP A 585 -23.48 21.39 -32.15
C ASP A 585 -23.57 20.02 -31.46
N TYR A 586 -23.85 20.02 -30.16
CA TYR A 586 -24.08 18.82 -29.35
C TYR A 586 -25.31 18.98 -28.46
N ARG A 587 -25.83 17.86 -27.94
CA ARG A 587 -26.93 17.82 -26.96
C ARG A 587 -26.41 17.39 -25.61
N VAL A 588 -27.04 17.88 -24.55
CA VAL A 588 -26.79 17.45 -23.17
C VAL A 588 -28.07 16.83 -22.63
N LEU A 589 -27.96 15.62 -22.08
CA LEU A 589 -29.08 14.82 -21.59
C LEU A 589 -28.86 14.49 -20.11
N LEU A 590 -29.94 14.52 -19.33
CA LEU A 590 -30.05 13.81 -18.08
C LEU A 590 -30.77 12.49 -18.36
N LEU A 591 -30.18 11.39 -17.93
CA LEU A 591 -30.75 10.06 -18.11
C LEU A 591 -31.00 9.40 -16.76
N ASN A 592 -32.01 8.55 -16.70
CA ASN A 592 -32.10 7.55 -15.65
C ASN A 592 -31.10 6.43 -15.98
N ALA A 593 -30.11 6.23 -15.13
CA ALA A 593 -29.00 5.30 -15.34
C ALA A 593 -29.47 3.83 -15.43
N ASP A 594 -30.60 3.48 -14.83
CA ASP A 594 -31.08 2.10 -14.79
C ASP A 594 -31.80 1.68 -16.08
N ASN A 595 -32.42 2.62 -16.81
CA ASN A 595 -33.26 2.32 -17.98
C ASN A 595 -33.01 3.20 -19.21
N ASN A 596 -32.07 4.15 -19.14
CA ASN A 596 -31.74 5.16 -20.17
C ASN A 596 -32.90 6.09 -20.58
N GLU A 597 -33.93 6.24 -19.73
CA GLU A 597 -35.00 7.22 -19.95
C GLU A 597 -34.44 8.65 -19.91
N VAL A 598 -34.82 9.48 -20.88
CA VAL A 598 -34.43 10.90 -20.92
C VAL A 598 -35.28 11.68 -19.92
N LEU A 599 -34.65 12.15 -18.85
CA LEU A 599 -35.26 12.95 -17.79
C LEU A 599 -35.33 14.43 -18.17
N GLY A 600 -34.31 14.92 -18.87
CA GLY A 600 -34.23 16.29 -19.35
C GLY A 600 -33.22 16.44 -20.47
N GLU A 601 -33.37 17.49 -21.28
CA GLU A 601 -32.44 17.79 -22.37
C GLU A 601 -32.18 19.29 -22.51
N ALA A 602 -30.98 19.63 -22.98
CA ALA A 602 -30.60 20.99 -23.35
C ALA A 602 -29.71 21.00 -24.59
N LYS A 603 -29.72 22.13 -25.31
CA LYS A 603 -28.73 22.40 -26.35
C LYS A 603 -27.38 22.74 -25.71
N GLY A 604 -26.32 22.13 -26.20
CA GLY A 604 -24.94 22.42 -25.77
C GLY A 604 -24.54 23.87 -26.02
N LYS A 605 -23.57 24.35 -25.24
CA LYS A 605 -22.93 25.67 -25.43
C LYS A 605 -21.65 25.53 -26.24
N SER A 606 -21.30 26.55 -27.02
CA SER A 606 -20.01 26.58 -27.73
C SER A 606 -18.85 26.46 -26.73
N VAL A 607 -17.98 25.47 -26.94
CA VAL A 607 -16.85 25.17 -26.07
C VAL A 607 -15.54 25.14 -26.87
N ALA A 608 -14.63 26.06 -26.55
CA ALA A 608 -13.31 26.12 -27.15
C ALA A 608 -12.42 24.96 -26.68
N PRO A 609 -11.36 24.58 -27.42
CA PRO A 609 -10.42 23.54 -27.00
C PRO A 609 -9.92 23.75 -25.57
N ASP A 610 -9.83 22.67 -24.79
CA ASP A 610 -9.40 22.68 -23.39
C ASP A 610 -10.23 23.56 -22.45
N LYS A 611 -11.43 23.98 -22.87
CA LYS A 611 -12.37 24.71 -22.01
C LYS A 611 -13.51 23.80 -21.58
N THR A 612 -14.08 24.16 -20.45
CA THR A 612 -15.31 23.58 -19.90
C THR A 612 -16.40 24.64 -19.95
N VAL A 613 -17.62 24.22 -20.29
CA VAL A 613 -18.82 25.06 -20.22
C VAL A 613 -19.88 24.36 -19.39
N GLU A 614 -20.58 25.14 -18.57
CA GLU A 614 -21.69 24.66 -17.76
C GLU A 614 -22.99 24.69 -18.58
N VAL A 615 -23.70 23.57 -18.70
CA VAL A 615 -24.98 23.48 -19.40
C VAL A 615 -26.09 23.11 -18.41
N ALA A 616 -27.04 24.04 -18.22
CA ALA A 616 -28.21 23.81 -17.37
C ALA A 616 -29.24 22.96 -18.11
N VAL A 617 -29.67 21.86 -17.47
CA VAL A 617 -30.69 20.94 -17.94
C VAL A 617 -31.83 20.90 -16.94
N ASN A 618 -33.04 21.26 -17.39
CA ASN A 618 -34.22 21.25 -16.55
C ASN A 618 -34.87 19.87 -16.57
N TRP A 619 -35.29 19.39 -15.40
CA TRP A 619 -36.03 18.15 -15.22
C TRP A 619 -37.26 18.41 -14.33
N VAL A 620 -38.41 17.86 -14.67
CA VAL A 620 -39.60 17.81 -13.81
C VAL A 620 -39.77 16.37 -13.32
N PRO A 621 -39.41 16.04 -12.07
CA PRO A 621 -39.52 14.68 -11.55
C PRO A 621 -40.95 14.17 -11.58
N GLY A 622 -41.10 12.90 -11.96
CA GLY A 622 -42.38 12.19 -12.05
C GLY A 622 -42.85 11.65 -10.70
N ALA A 623 -43.04 10.33 -10.60
CA ALA A 623 -43.49 9.68 -9.38
C ALA A 623 -42.44 9.73 -8.26
N GLU A 624 -42.90 9.58 -7.01
CA GLU A 624 -42.06 9.45 -5.83
C GLU A 624 -41.17 8.20 -5.90
N GLY A 625 -40.01 8.27 -5.25
CA GLY A 625 -39.03 7.18 -5.21
C GLY A 625 -37.61 7.69 -5.36
N THR A 626 -36.68 6.76 -5.60
CA THR A 626 -35.27 7.07 -5.83
C THR A 626 -34.93 6.80 -7.29
N ILE A 627 -34.23 7.75 -7.93
CA ILE A 627 -33.79 7.67 -9.32
C ILE A 627 -32.29 7.94 -9.37
N LYS A 628 -31.55 7.12 -10.11
CA LYS A 628 -30.12 7.35 -10.41
C LYS A 628 -30.01 8.21 -11.66
N VAL A 629 -29.63 9.47 -11.50
CA VAL A 629 -29.51 10.45 -12.58
C VAL A 629 -28.07 10.49 -13.08
N VAL A 630 -27.86 10.37 -14.38
CA VAL A 630 -26.54 10.49 -15.02
C VAL A 630 -26.58 11.50 -16.15
N ALA A 631 -25.49 12.23 -16.34
CA ALA A 631 -25.34 13.16 -17.46
C ALA A 631 -24.71 12.46 -18.68
N LYS A 632 -25.21 12.80 -19.87
CA LYS A 632 -24.66 12.36 -21.15
C LYS A 632 -24.58 13.53 -22.13
N VAL A 633 -23.54 13.58 -22.95
CA VAL A 633 -23.49 14.42 -24.14
C VAL A 633 -23.60 13.60 -25.42
N GLU A 634 -24.20 14.18 -26.46
CA GLU A 634 -24.30 13.57 -27.78
C GLU A 634 -23.70 14.50 -28.84
N LEU A 635 -22.52 14.13 -29.34
CA LEU A 635 -21.83 14.79 -30.46
C LEU A 635 -21.65 13.81 -31.63
N ALA A 636 -22.09 14.22 -32.82
CA ALA A 636 -21.96 13.41 -34.02
C ALA A 636 -20.51 13.37 -34.52
N GLY A 637 -19.93 12.16 -34.56
CA GLY A 637 -18.55 11.94 -34.94
C GLY A 637 -17.55 12.28 -33.85
N ASP A 638 -17.97 12.20 -32.59
CA ASP A 638 -17.09 12.23 -31.43
C ASP A 638 -16.08 11.08 -31.50
N THR A 639 -14.81 11.37 -31.22
CA THR A 639 -13.69 10.43 -31.41
C THR A 639 -13.52 9.50 -30.21
N TYR A 640 -14.02 9.87 -29.03
CA TYR A 640 -13.96 9.02 -27.84
C TYR A 640 -15.29 9.01 -27.06
N PRO A 641 -16.33 8.32 -27.56
CA PRO A 641 -17.66 8.40 -26.98
C PRO A 641 -17.82 7.75 -25.59
N ALA A 642 -16.77 7.16 -25.01
CA ALA A 642 -16.86 6.51 -23.71
C ALA A 642 -16.86 7.51 -22.54
N ASP A 643 -16.25 8.70 -22.69
CA ASP A 643 -16.28 9.78 -21.68
C ASP A 643 -17.40 10.81 -21.92
N ASN A 644 -18.30 10.52 -22.88
CA ASN A 644 -19.54 11.27 -23.10
C ASN A 644 -20.61 11.00 -22.05
N VAL A 645 -20.42 10.03 -21.16
CA VAL A 645 -21.34 9.71 -20.06
C VAL A 645 -20.56 9.79 -18.76
N LEU A 646 -21.12 10.48 -17.76
CA LEU A 646 -20.49 10.54 -16.44
C LEU A 646 -20.45 9.14 -15.82
N ALA A 647 -19.28 8.72 -15.32
CA ALA A 647 -19.07 7.35 -14.84
C ALA A 647 -19.95 7.00 -13.62
N THR A 648 -20.16 7.97 -12.71
CA THR A 648 -20.91 7.77 -11.46
C THR A 648 -22.25 8.50 -11.53
N PRO A 649 -23.39 7.79 -11.41
CA PRO A 649 -24.68 8.44 -11.33
C PRO A 649 -24.91 9.10 -9.97
N LEU A 650 -25.70 10.18 -9.96
CA LEU A 650 -26.17 10.86 -8.76
C LEU A 650 -27.49 10.23 -8.30
N GLU A 651 -27.55 9.74 -7.08
CA GLU A 651 -28.79 9.22 -6.51
C GLU A 651 -29.70 10.37 -6.03
N VAL A 652 -30.91 10.46 -6.59
CA VAL A 652 -31.88 11.53 -6.33
C VAL A 652 -33.17 10.95 -5.75
N LYS A 653 -33.57 11.43 -4.58
CA LYS A 653 -34.83 11.10 -3.91
C LYS A 653 -35.92 12.09 -4.30
N VAL A 654 -36.97 11.58 -4.93
CA VAL A 654 -38.18 12.30 -5.33
C VAL A 654 -39.24 12.14 -4.24
N SER A 655 -39.56 13.24 -3.56
CA SER A 655 -40.64 13.32 -2.57
C SER A 655 -41.96 13.80 -3.18
N ALA A 656 -43.06 13.67 -2.44
CA ALA A 656 -44.37 14.20 -2.83
C ALA A 656 -44.30 15.72 -3.16
N ALA A 657 -45.16 16.17 -4.07
CA ALA A 657 -45.17 17.54 -4.57
C ALA A 657 -45.44 18.60 -3.48
N ASP A 658 -46.18 18.21 -2.43
CA ASP A 658 -46.56 19.04 -1.28
C ASP A 658 -45.71 18.81 -0.02
N ALA A 659 -44.71 17.92 -0.08
CA ALA A 659 -43.73 17.75 0.99
C ALA A 659 -42.81 18.97 1.12
N ASP A 660 -42.13 19.08 2.27
CA ASP A 660 -41.11 20.11 2.48
C ASP A 660 -40.05 20.05 1.38
N LYS A 661 -39.71 21.23 0.85
CA LYS A 661 -38.78 21.34 -0.27
C LYS A 661 -37.37 21.55 0.24
N TRP A 662 -36.49 20.67 -0.21
CA TRP A 662 -35.09 20.68 0.14
C TRP A 662 -34.24 20.87 -1.10
N LEU A 663 -33.06 21.46 -0.90
CA LEU A 663 -32.05 21.60 -1.93
C LEU A 663 -30.68 21.27 -1.34
N THR A 664 -30.18 20.08 -1.65
CA THR A 664 -28.78 19.68 -1.43
C THR A 664 -27.85 20.53 -2.29
N LEU A 665 -26.90 21.21 -1.66
CA LEU A 665 -26.05 22.21 -2.33
C LEU A 665 -24.73 21.62 -2.87
N ASN A 666 -24.23 20.55 -2.26
CA ASN A 666 -22.93 19.95 -2.57
C ASN A 666 -22.96 18.42 -2.43
N GLN A 667 -21.80 17.76 -2.47
CA GLN A 667 -21.68 16.29 -2.43
C GLN A 667 -21.19 15.81 -1.06
N ASP A 668 -21.59 14.61 -0.68
CA ASP A 668 -21.12 13.92 0.53
C ASP A 668 -20.00 12.94 0.16
N ASN A 669 -18.73 13.34 0.36
CA ASN A 669 -17.57 12.54 -0.04
C ASN A 669 -16.46 12.47 1.02
N SER A 670 -16.63 13.13 2.16
CA SER A 670 -15.67 13.18 3.26
C SER A 670 -16.40 13.43 4.58
N TRP A 671 -15.68 13.36 5.69
CA TRP A 671 -16.21 13.71 7.02
C TRP A 671 -15.15 14.37 7.88
N GLY A 672 -15.58 15.24 8.79
CA GLY A 672 -14.67 16.00 9.63
C GLY A 672 -15.34 16.58 10.87
N TRP A 673 -14.55 16.93 11.87
CA TRP A 673 -15.03 17.34 13.19
C TRP A 673 -15.11 18.86 13.34
N ARG A 674 -14.73 19.65 12.32
CA ARG A 674 -14.55 21.12 12.43
C ARG A 674 -15.77 21.96 12.06
N PHE A 675 -16.48 21.63 10.98
CA PHE A 675 -17.57 22.46 10.45
C PHE A 675 -18.84 21.62 10.30
N PRO A 676 -20.05 22.18 10.37
CA PRO A 676 -20.36 23.60 10.59
C PRO A 676 -20.10 24.11 12.01
N PHE A 677 -20.06 23.21 13.01
CA PHE A 677 -19.92 23.59 14.42
C PHE A 677 -18.76 22.83 15.08
N PHE A 678 -17.74 23.56 15.52
CA PHE A 678 -16.65 23.02 16.34
C PHE A 678 -16.94 23.28 17.81
N MET A 679 -17.18 22.21 18.57
CA MET A 679 -17.65 22.32 19.95
C MET A 679 -16.58 21.90 20.96
N LEU A 680 -15.29 21.86 20.62
CA LEU A 680 -14.23 21.53 21.61
C LEU A 680 -13.60 22.75 22.26
N ASP A 681 -13.75 23.91 21.63
CA ASP A 681 -13.29 25.19 22.15
C ASP A 681 -14.46 26.04 22.65
N PRO A 682 -14.22 26.98 23.58
CA PRO A 682 -15.24 27.92 24.07
C PRO A 682 -15.89 28.80 23.00
N TYR A 683 -15.18 29.08 21.90
CA TYR A 683 -15.66 29.83 20.74
C TYR A 683 -15.22 29.15 19.44
N SER A 684 -16.12 29.13 18.45
CA SER A 684 -15.76 28.77 17.08
C SER A 684 -16.65 29.47 16.06
N GLN A 685 -16.05 29.75 14.89
CA GLN A 685 -16.76 30.32 13.75
C GLN A 685 -16.24 29.68 12.46
N CYS A 686 -17.14 29.38 11.53
CA CYS A 686 -16.78 29.13 10.14
C CYS A 686 -17.69 29.89 9.16
N GLN A 687 -17.11 30.32 8.05
CA GLN A 687 -17.80 30.98 6.94
C GLN A 687 -17.61 30.11 5.69
N ALA A 688 -18.71 29.54 5.22
CA ALA A 688 -18.75 28.65 4.06
C ALA A 688 -19.30 29.39 2.84
N LEU A 689 -18.51 29.47 1.77
CA LEU A 689 -18.90 30.04 0.48
C LEU A 689 -19.59 28.98 -0.38
N PHE A 690 -20.83 29.27 -0.77
CA PHE A 690 -21.57 28.51 -1.77
C PHE A 690 -21.75 29.36 -3.04
N LEU A 691 -21.33 28.82 -4.18
CA LEU A 691 -21.42 29.48 -5.48
C LEU A 691 -22.85 29.42 -6.02
N GLU A 692 -23.22 30.35 -6.91
CA GLU A 692 -24.56 30.40 -7.50
C GLU A 692 -24.97 29.07 -8.17
N LYS A 693 -24.01 28.34 -8.76
CA LYS A 693 -24.27 27.04 -9.40
C LYS A 693 -24.71 25.95 -8.40
N GLU A 694 -24.21 26.00 -7.17
CA GLU A 694 -24.54 25.08 -6.08
C GLU A 694 -25.92 25.40 -5.50
N MET A 695 -26.30 26.68 -5.52
CA MET A 695 -27.60 27.17 -5.07
C MET A 695 -28.77 26.80 -5.98
N GLN A 696 -28.53 26.41 -7.26
CA GLN A 696 -29.44 25.76 -8.23
C GLN A 696 -30.82 26.42 -8.53
N LYS A 697 -31.27 27.39 -7.74
CA LYS A 697 -32.54 28.12 -7.81
C LYS A 697 -32.27 29.60 -7.55
N LYS A 698 -33.22 30.47 -7.91
CA LYS A 698 -33.16 31.91 -7.65
C LYS A 698 -34.55 32.39 -7.26
N GLY A 699 -34.63 33.51 -6.55
CA GLY A 699 -35.91 34.10 -6.13
C GLY A 699 -36.68 33.22 -5.13
N ILE A 700 -35.97 32.54 -4.23
CA ILE A 700 -36.55 31.67 -3.20
C ILE A 700 -36.39 32.32 -1.81
N GLU A 701 -37.17 31.84 -0.85
CA GLU A 701 -37.00 32.14 0.56
C GLU A 701 -36.42 30.90 1.27
N ILE A 702 -35.21 31.01 1.79
CA ILE A 702 -34.53 29.95 2.54
C ILE A 702 -35.08 29.95 3.96
N THR A 703 -35.56 28.80 4.42
CA THR A 703 -36.33 28.65 5.66
C THR A 703 -35.67 27.74 6.68
N GLY A 704 -34.58 27.06 6.32
CA GLY A 704 -33.83 26.20 7.23
C GLY A 704 -32.64 25.56 6.53
N VAL A 705 -31.83 24.86 7.31
CA VAL A 705 -30.67 24.09 6.85
C VAL A 705 -30.66 22.71 7.52
N ARG A 706 -30.15 21.73 6.80
CA ARG A 706 -29.99 20.34 7.22
C ARG A 706 -28.53 19.94 7.07
N PHE A 707 -28.02 19.26 8.10
CA PHE A 707 -26.69 18.65 8.14
C PHE A 707 -26.81 17.14 8.38
N LEU A 708 -25.82 16.38 7.91
CA LEU A 708 -25.59 15.01 8.32
C LEU A 708 -24.39 14.92 9.26
N TYR A 709 -24.48 14.06 10.27
CA TYR A 709 -23.39 13.82 11.21
C TYR A 709 -23.33 12.37 11.71
N ASN A 710 -22.12 11.91 11.98
CA ASN A 710 -21.82 10.68 12.69
C ASN A 710 -21.77 10.98 14.20
N GLY A 711 -22.82 10.59 14.90
CA GLY A 711 -22.96 10.82 16.33
C GLY A 711 -22.10 9.85 17.14
N LYS A 712 -21.45 10.35 18.18
CA LYS A 712 -20.59 9.56 19.10
C LYS A 712 -21.13 9.48 20.53
N ASN A 713 -22.32 10.03 20.79
CA ASN A 713 -22.87 10.13 22.13
C ASN A 713 -24.35 9.73 22.17
N ALA A 714 -24.70 8.79 23.06
CA ALA A 714 -26.08 8.34 23.23
C ALA A 714 -26.96 9.41 23.93
N GLU A 715 -26.37 10.23 24.79
CA GLU A 715 -27.05 11.33 25.48
C GLU A 715 -27.15 12.56 24.58
N ALA A 716 -28.27 13.29 24.70
CA ALA A 716 -28.45 14.55 24.00
C ALA A 716 -27.46 15.60 24.49
N TYR A 717 -26.86 16.33 23.56
CA TYR A 717 -25.96 17.43 23.84
C TYR A 717 -26.50 18.71 23.21
N THR A 718 -26.66 19.75 24.03
CA THR A 718 -27.23 21.04 23.63
C THR A 718 -26.18 22.15 23.74
N PHE A 719 -26.02 22.95 22.69
CA PHE A 719 -25.06 24.05 22.61
C PHE A 719 -25.67 25.29 21.94
N PRO A 720 -25.23 26.51 22.28
CA PRO A 720 -25.65 27.73 21.61
C PRO A 720 -25.04 27.81 20.21
N ALA A 721 -25.83 28.22 19.23
CA ALA A 721 -25.39 28.39 17.85
C ALA A 721 -26.07 29.59 17.20
N ARG A 722 -25.33 30.27 16.33
CA ARG A 722 -25.84 31.32 15.46
C ARG A 722 -25.56 30.97 14.00
N ILE A 723 -26.56 31.14 13.15
CA ILE A 723 -26.44 30.98 11.70
C ILE A 723 -26.81 32.30 11.03
N SER A 724 -25.95 32.77 10.15
CA SER A 724 -26.18 34.00 9.37
C SER A 724 -25.86 33.80 7.90
N ILE A 725 -26.56 34.50 7.02
CA ILE A 725 -26.38 34.39 5.56
C ILE A 725 -26.18 35.78 4.95
N LYS A 726 -25.27 35.89 3.98
CA LYS A 726 -25.09 37.08 3.14
C LYS A 726 -24.91 36.70 1.67
N SER A 727 -25.33 37.58 0.76
CA SER A 727 -24.90 37.54 -0.64
C SER A 727 -23.46 38.04 -0.77
N THR A 728 -22.71 37.52 -1.72
CA THR A 728 -21.34 37.94 -1.99
C THR A 728 -20.98 37.85 -3.48
N THR A 729 -19.92 38.56 -3.87
CA THR A 729 -19.27 38.41 -5.19
C THR A 729 -17.99 37.58 -5.11
N ARG A 730 -17.62 37.11 -3.91
CA ARG A 730 -16.41 36.30 -3.70
C ARG A 730 -16.50 34.96 -4.42
N THR A 731 -15.34 34.48 -4.86
CA THR A 731 -15.16 33.16 -5.48
C THR A 731 -14.31 32.22 -4.62
N ASP A 732 -13.66 32.75 -3.58
CA ASP A 732 -12.94 32.00 -2.54
C ASP A 732 -12.93 32.83 -1.22
N MET A 733 -12.36 32.25 -0.17
CA MET A 733 -12.25 32.85 1.16
C MET A 733 -10.84 33.40 1.46
N LEU A 734 -10.02 33.68 0.44
CA LEU A 734 -8.68 34.25 0.60
C LEU A 734 -8.68 35.79 0.55
N ASP A 735 -7.69 36.43 1.14
CA ASP A 735 -7.49 37.87 1.01
C ASP A 735 -7.18 38.31 -0.44
N GLU A 736 -7.07 39.63 -0.67
CA GLU A 736 -6.82 40.17 -2.03
C GLU A 736 -5.47 39.73 -2.61
N ASP A 737 -4.51 39.37 -1.74
CA ASP A 737 -3.18 38.87 -2.11
C ASP A 737 -3.18 37.35 -2.38
N GLY A 738 -4.27 36.65 -2.04
CA GLY A 738 -4.46 35.21 -2.22
C GLY A 738 -3.64 34.35 -1.26
N GLY A 739 -3.14 34.92 -0.17
CA GLY A 739 -2.21 34.28 0.76
C GLY A 739 -2.89 33.67 1.97
N ASP A 740 -3.74 34.45 2.64
CA ASP A 740 -4.37 34.08 3.91
C ASP A 740 -5.89 34.04 3.79
N ALA A 741 -6.54 33.18 4.60
CA ALA A 741 -8.00 33.16 4.65
C ALA A 741 -8.54 34.33 5.47
N VAL A 742 -9.65 34.91 5.04
CA VAL A 742 -10.25 36.10 5.65
C VAL A 742 -11.74 35.90 5.92
N PHE A 743 -12.21 36.43 7.04
CA PHE A 743 -13.63 36.54 7.31
C PHE A 743 -14.24 37.77 6.65
N ASP A 744 -15.45 37.60 6.15
CA ASP A 744 -16.29 38.73 5.84
C ASP A 744 -16.93 39.24 7.15
N GLU A 745 -16.89 40.54 7.39
CA GLU A 745 -17.33 41.13 8.68
C GLU A 745 -18.80 41.59 8.65
N ASP A 746 -19.20 42.30 7.59
CA ASP A 746 -20.50 42.99 7.51
C ASP A 746 -21.50 42.37 6.52
N GLY A 747 -22.77 42.77 6.64
CA GLY A 747 -23.84 42.48 5.68
C GLY A 747 -24.56 41.14 5.88
N PHE A 748 -24.33 40.48 7.02
CA PHE A 748 -25.01 39.23 7.37
C PHE A 748 -26.42 39.47 7.89
N THR A 749 -27.34 38.61 7.46
CA THR A 749 -28.67 38.45 8.07
C THR A 749 -28.62 37.25 9.02
N THR A 750 -28.82 37.47 10.31
CA THR A 750 -28.95 36.37 11.29
C THR A 750 -30.28 35.65 11.04
N VAL A 751 -30.21 34.39 10.63
CA VAL A 751 -31.37 33.55 10.30
C VAL A 751 -31.75 32.61 11.43
N PHE A 752 -30.81 32.32 12.33
CA PHE A 752 -31.02 31.54 13.54
C PHE A 752 -30.08 32.03 14.65
N ASP A 753 -30.60 32.17 15.87
CA ASP A 753 -29.84 32.43 17.09
C ASP A 753 -30.56 31.70 18.24
N GLY A 754 -29.94 30.63 18.75
CA GLY A 754 -30.58 29.76 19.74
C GLY A 754 -29.77 28.52 20.07
N ASN A 755 -30.39 27.57 20.77
CA ASN A 755 -29.74 26.32 21.16
C ASN A 755 -30.02 25.21 20.13
N ILE A 756 -28.98 24.50 19.71
CA ILE A 756 -29.05 23.29 18.88
C ILE A 756 -28.83 22.06 19.77
N THR A 757 -29.53 20.96 19.49
CA THR A 757 -29.35 19.69 20.20
C THR A 757 -29.01 18.58 19.21
N ILE A 758 -27.94 17.84 19.48
CA ILE A 758 -27.54 16.62 18.77
C ILE A 758 -27.65 15.42 19.70
N GLN A 759 -28.01 14.26 19.17
CA GLN A 759 -28.11 13.02 19.94
C GLN A 759 -27.93 11.80 19.05
N GLY A 760 -27.32 10.73 19.57
CA GLY A 760 -27.25 9.42 18.94
C GLY A 760 -25.83 8.91 18.77
N ASN A 761 -25.66 7.59 18.84
CA ASN A 761 -24.40 6.90 18.56
C ASN A 761 -24.56 6.05 17.30
N ALA A 762 -24.74 6.73 16.17
CA ALA A 762 -24.98 6.13 14.86
C ALA A 762 -24.45 7.06 13.76
N SER A 763 -24.18 6.49 12.60
CA SER A 763 -23.82 7.22 11.40
C SER A 763 -25.04 7.83 10.70
N ASP A 764 -24.79 8.85 9.87
CA ASP A 764 -25.80 9.48 8.99
C ASP A 764 -27.01 10.09 9.73
N LEU A 765 -26.81 10.56 10.96
CA LEU A 765 -27.85 11.23 11.73
C LEU A 765 -28.15 12.62 11.15
N GLU A 766 -29.42 13.02 11.21
CA GLU A 766 -29.89 14.25 10.62
C GLU A 766 -30.07 15.36 11.66
N LEU A 767 -29.48 16.53 11.40
CA LEU A 767 -29.74 17.76 12.15
C LEU A 767 -30.46 18.77 11.26
N VAL A 768 -31.70 19.13 11.60
CA VAL A 768 -32.46 20.19 10.93
C VAL A 768 -32.54 21.43 11.82
N VAL A 769 -32.11 22.57 11.29
CA VAL A 769 -32.22 23.88 11.93
C VAL A 769 -33.18 24.75 11.12
N ASN A 770 -34.37 24.98 11.67
CA ASN A 770 -35.35 25.89 11.09
C ASN A 770 -34.97 27.34 11.38
N PHE A 771 -35.00 28.20 10.37
CA PHE A 771 -34.67 29.61 10.52
C PHE A 771 -35.82 30.35 11.19
N THR A 772 -35.49 31.13 12.23
CA THR A 772 -36.44 32.03 12.90
C THR A 772 -36.76 33.24 12.02
N THR A 773 -35.80 33.66 11.20
CA THR A 773 -35.95 34.68 10.17
C THR A 773 -35.56 34.09 8.82
N PRO A 774 -36.53 33.77 7.93
CA PRO A 774 -36.21 33.27 6.60
C PRO A 774 -35.34 34.26 5.80
N TYR A 775 -34.47 33.75 4.95
CA TYR A 775 -33.56 34.55 4.12
C TYR A 775 -34.03 34.62 2.68
N LYS A 776 -34.25 35.84 2.17
CA LYS A 776 -34.63 36.05 0.77
C LYS A 776 -33.42 35.93 -0.14
N TYR A 777 -33.38 34.90 -0.97
CA TYR A 777 -32.28 34.65 -1.91
C TYR A 777 -32.71 34.97 -3.35
N GLU A 778 -32.10 36.00 -3.93
CA GLU A 778 -32.41 36.48 -5.28
C GLU A 778 -31.49 35.88 -6.38
N GLY A 779 -30.41 35.20 -5.98
CA GLY A 779 -29.33 34.73 -6.87
C GLY A 779 -27.95 35.16 -6.37
N GLY A 780 -26.90 34.73 -7.07
CA GLY A 780 -25.50 35.02 -6.75
C GLY A 780 -24.86 34.06 -5.73
N ASN A 781 -23.59 34.28 -5.43
CA ASN A 781 -22.88 33.50 -4.42
C ASN A 781 -23.33 33.91 -3.01
N VAL A 782 -23.26 33.00 -2.05
CA VAL A 782 -23.65 33.26 -0.66
C VAL A 782 -22.58 32.76 0.31
N ILE A 783 -22.42 33.46 1.42
CA ILE A 783 -21.65 32.98 2.57
C ILE A 783 -22.64 32.61 3.67
N MET A 784 -22.55 31.39 4.15
CA MET A 784 -23.23 30.93 5.35
C MET A 784 -22.23 30.90 6.50
N LYS A 785 -22.50 31.71 7.53
CA LYS A 785 -21.72 31.78 8.75
C LYS A 785 -22.36 30.90 9.82
N PHE A 786 -21.58 29.97 10.35
CA PHE A 786 -21.95 29.09 11.46
C PHE A 786 -21.04 29.42 12.65
N GLU A 787 -21.65 29.73 13.78
CA GLU A 787 -20.94 30.25 14.96
C GLU A 787 -21.41 29.50 16.20
N CYS A 788 -20.47 29.05 17.03
CA CYS A 788 -20.70 28.69 18.43
C CYS A 788 -20.24 29.88 19.28
N PRO A 789 -21.15 30.72 19.78
CA PRO A 789 -20.79 31.92 20.53
C PRO A 789 -19.99 31.58 21.79
N LEU A 790 -19.12 32.51 22.21
CA LEU A 790 -18.25 32.32 23.37
C LEU A 790 -19.05 31.91 24.61
N GLY A 791 -18.74 30.74 25.18
CA GLY A 791 -19.49 30.24 26.32
C GLY A 791 -18.91 28.98 26.98
N THR A 792 -19.64 28.47 27.98
CA THR A 792 -19.24 27.27 28.75
C THR A 792 -19.88 25.97 28.23
N GLY A 793 -20.68 26.06 27.17
CA GLY A 793 -21.42 24.96 26.55
C GLY A 793 -20.63 24.22 25.46
N TYR A 794 -19.34 23.94 25.68
CA TYR A 794 -18.46 23.18 24.79
C TYR A 794 -18.17 21.77 25.35
N ILE A 795 -17.84 20.83 24.48
CA ILE A 795 -17.54 19.43 24.76
C ILE A 795 -16.10 19.33 25.27
N LYS A 796 -15.92 18.89 26.51
CA LYS A 796 -14.58 18.70 27.11
C LYS A 796 -13.92 17.36 26.74
N ASP A 797 -14.73 16.39 26.33
CA ASP A 797 -14.30 15.05 25.97
C ASP A 797 -14.38 14.89 24.45
N SER A 798 -13.23 14.96 23.78
CA SER A 798 -13.15 14.91 22.32
C SER A 798 -13.75 13.65 21.71
N THR A 799 -13.87 12.57 22.48
CA THR A 799 -14.51 11.33 22.02
C THR A 799 -16.01 11.46 21.81
N LYS A 800 -16.63 12.51 22.36
CA LYS A 800 -18.09 12.77 22.26
C LYS A 800 -18.47 13.74 21.15
N HIS A 801 -17.49 14.37 20.49
CA HIS A 801 -17.75 15.30 19.39
C HIS A 801 -18.19 14.54 18.12
N PRO A 802 -19.26 14.95 17.43
CA PRO A 802 -19.67 14.29 16.19
C PRO A 802 -18.63 14.52 15.07
N ASP A 803 -18.62 13.63 14.08
CA ASP A 803 -18.00 13.96 12.80
C ASP A 803 -19.11 14.41 11.85
N TRP A 804 -18.97 15.58 11.25
CA TRP A 804 -19.90 16.13 10.28
C TRP A 804 -19.56 15.62 8.88
N HIS A 805 -20.59 15.45 8.05
CA HIS A 805 -20.41 15.12 6.63
C HIS A 805 -19.92 16.34 5.87
N MET A 806 -18.99 16.14 4.94
CA MET A 806 -18.25 17.19 4.24
C MET A 806 -18.10 16.89 2.75
N MET A 807 -17.76 17.95 2.01
CA MET A 807 -17.25 17.86 0.65
C MET A 807 -15.80 18.33 0.61
N GLU A 808 -14.91 17.55 0.02
CA GLU A 808 -13.58 17.99 -0.40
C GLU A 808 -13.68 18.87 -1.66
N THR A 809 -13.04 20.03 -1.62
CA THR A 809 -12.97 21.01 -2.72
C THR A 809 -11.56 21.11 -3.27
N GLU A 810 -11.43 21.18 -4.60
CA GLU A 810 -10.14 21.45 -5.25
C GLU A 810 -9.91 22.96 -5.43
N GLY A 811 -8.65 23.42 -5.34
CA GLY A 811 -8.27 24.80 -5.60
C GLY A 811 -8.28 25.70 -4.36
N ASN A 812 -8.65 26.98 -4.52
CA ASN A 812 -8.67 27.96 -3.43
C ASN A 812 -9.75 27.58 -2.40
N PRO A 813 -9.52 27.82 -1.10
CA PRO A 813 -10.45 27.43 -0.05
C PRO A 813 -11.77 28.21 -0.14
N HIS A 814 -12.88 27.48 -0.05
CA HIS A 814 -14.24 28.04 0.07
C HIS A 814 -14.67 28.19 1.55
N ILE A 815 -13.77 27.92 2.48
CA ILE A 815 -13.99 28.01 3.92
C ILE A 815 -12.93 28.89 4.55
N ALA A 816 -13.38 29.81 5.40
CA ALA A 816 -12.57 30.43 6.44
C ALA A 816 -13.10 30.01 7.80
N TYR A 817 -12.23 29.77 8.78
CA TYR A 817 -12.64 29.40 10.13
C TYR A 817 -11.64 29.81 11.21
N CYS A 818 -12.12 29.85 12.45
CA CYS A 818 -11.28 29.97 13.64
C CYS A 818 -11.94 29.23 14.83
N SER A 819 -11.13 28.88 15.83
CA SER A 819 -11.59 28.39 17.12
C SER A 819 -10.58 28.72 18.22
N GLY A 820 -11.07 28.90 19.46
CA GLY A 820 -10.19 29.18 20.59
C GLY A 820 -10.91 29.60 21.86
N GLU A 821 -10.15 30.11 22.82
CA GLU A 821 -10.68 30.59 24.11
C GLU A 821 -11.41 31.93 24.02
N ASN A 822 -11.27 32.65 22.90
CA ASN A 822 -11.86 33.97 22.66
C ASN A 822 -12.09 34.20 21.14
N GLU A 823 -12.67 35.36 20.81
CA GLU A 823 -13.04 35.75 19.45
C GLU A 823 -11.83 36.21 18.59
N ASP A 824 -10.67 36.47 19.20
CA ASP A 824 -9.45 36.98 18.54
C ASP A 824 -8.56 35.85 17.95
N ALA A 825 -9.13 34.68 17.69
CA ALA A 825 -8.40 33.53 17.16
C ALA A 825 -7.99 33.74 15.69
N ASN A 826 -6.83 33.18 15.31
CA ASN A 826 -6.34 33.23 13.93
C ASN A 826 -7.33 32.57 12.96
N VAL A 827 -7.45 33.15 11.76
CA VAL A 827 -8.31 32.65 10.69
C VAL A 827 -7.50 31.74 9.77
N TRP A 828 -8.07 30.59 9.42
CA TRP A 828 -7.45 29.61 8.53
C TRP A 828 -8.39 29.22 7.40
N GLY A 829 -7.81 28.84 6.26
CA GLY A 829 -8.52 28.30 5.11
C GLY A 829 -8.46 26.78 5.09
N GLU A 830 -9.52 26.13 4.59
CA GLU A 830 -9.55 24.66 4.43
C GLU A 830 -10.27 24.26 3.14
N GLN A 831 -9.87 23.12 2.57
CA GLN A 831 -10.45 22.50 1.37
C GLN A 831 -11.61 21.54 1.70
N LEU A 832 -12.25 21.71 2.86
CA LEU A 832 -13.40 20.93 3.31
C LEU A 832 -14.56 21.87 3.64
N ILE A 833 -15.70 21.70 2.98
CA ILE A 833 -16.94 22.48 3.21
C ILE A 833 -18.06 21.59 3.78
N PRO A 834 -18.91 22.06 4.70
CA PRO A 834 -20.04 21.29 5.23
C PRO A 834 -20.95 20.74 4.13
N PHE A 835 -21.28 19.45 4.18
CA PHE A 835 -22.33 18.87 3.35
C PHE A 835 -23.70 19.33 3.85
N ILE A 836 -24.43 20.11 3.05
CA ILE A 836 -25.69 20.73 3.49
C ILE A 836 -26.82 20.61 2.49
N SER A 837 -28.03 20.61 3.03
CA SER A 837 -29.25 20.88 2.27
C SER A 837 -30.02 22.05 2.88
N ILE A 838 -30.59 22.91 2.06
CA ILE A 838 -31.41 24.04 2.51
C ILE A 838 -32.89 23.77 2.28
N ALA A 839 -33.74 24.15 3.24
CA ALA A 839 -35.19 24.15 3.06
C ALA A 839 -35.60 25.48 2.43
N TYR A 840 -36.52 25.46 1.45
CA TYR A 840 -36.94 26.68 0.77
C TYR A 840 -38.43 26.76 0.44
N LYS A 841 -38.91 27.99 0.25
CA LYS A 841 -40.21 28.30 -0.33
C LYS A 841 -40.00 29.09 -1.62
N ASP A 842 -40.83 28.80 -2.62
CA ASP A 842 -40.89 29.64 -3.80
C ASP A 842 -41.55 30.98 -3.41
N ASN A 843 -40.94 32.12 -3.76
CA ASN A 843 -41.54 33.43 -3.52
C ASN A 843 -42.77 33.60 -4.42
N GLY A 844 -43.94 33.17 -3.94
CA GLY A 844 -45.25 33.58 -4.43
C GLY A 844 -45.43 33.62 -5.95
N ALA A 845 -45.37 32.47 -6.62
CA ALA A 845 -46.28 32.22 -7.73
C ALA A 845 -47.28 31.17 -7.25
N ALA A 846 -48.40 31.62 -6.69
CA ALA A 846 -49.54 30.76 -6.44
C ALA A 846 -50.01 30.18 -7.78
N GLY A 847 -49.70 28.90 -8.00
CA GLY A 847 -50.34 28.02 -8.99
C GLY A 847 -50.12 28.42 -10.44
N ILE A 848 -48.96 28.06 -11.00
CA ILE A 848 -48.89 27.72 -12.43
C ILE A 848 -49.30 26.26 -12.55
N PHE A 849 -50.50 25.99 -13.05
CA PHE A 849 -50.87 24.66 -13.54
C PHE A 849 -50.71 24.64 -15.06
N THR A 850 -49.51 24.35 -15.53
CA THR A 850 -49.30 23.99 -16.94
C THR A 850 -49.41 22.47 -17.03
N ILE A 851 -50.57 21.95 -17.42
CA ILE A 851 -50.67 20.56 -17.90
C ILE A 851 -50.78 20.61 -19.42
N GLY A 852 -49.64 20.35 -20.09
CA GLY A 852 -49.52 19.79 -21.44
C GLY A 852 -50.20 20.49 -22.64
N GLY A 853 -49.38 20.83 -23.65
CA GLY A 853 -49.81 20.89 -25.05
C GLY A 853 -50.59 22.14 -25.48
N ASP A 854 -49.85 23.09 -26.06
CA ASP A 854 -50.28 24.27 -26.81
C ASP A 854 -50.90 25.45 -26.04
N LYS A 855 -50.01 26.43 -25.77
CA LYS A 855 -50.17 27.91 -25.72
C LYS A 855 -51.53 28.53 -25.34
N THR A 856 -52.16 28.13 -24.25
CA THR A 856 -53.12 29.01 -23.55
C THR A 856 -53.00 28.80 -22.04
N SER A 857 -52.10 29.52 -21.38
CA SER A 857 -52.04 29.50 -19.91
C SER A 857 -53.13 30.39 -19.32
N VAL A 858 -53.63 30.00 -18.15
CA VAL A 858 -54.57 30.79 -17.36
C VAL A 858 -53.87 31.16 -16.06
N THR A 859 -53.63 32.45 -15.86
CA THR A 859 -52.94 32.97 -14.68
C THR A 859 -53.93 33.74 -13.81
N ARG A 860 -53.92 33.51 -12.50
CA ARG A 860 -54.74 34.31 -11.59
C ARG A 860 -53.95 35.50 -11.06
N SER A 861 -54.54 36.70 -11.13
CA SER A 861 -54.00 37.91 -10.53
C SER A 861 -55.10 38.57 -9.69
N GLY A 862 -55.02 38.43 -8.36
CA GLY A 862 -56.07 38.89 -7.44
C GLY A 862 -57.45 38.28 -7.75
N ASP A 863 -58.45 39.13 -7.97
CA ASP A 863 -59.82 38.74 -8.36
C ASP A 863 -60.01 38.70 -9.88
N MET A 864 -58.95 38.42 -10.65
CA MET A 864 -59.01 38.24 -12.09
C MET A 864 -58.33 36.93 -12.51
N LEU A 865 -59.00 36.21 -13.41
CA LEU A 865 -58.40 35.13 -14.18
C LEU A 865 -57.98 35.71 -15.54
N LEU A 866 -56.69 35.69 -15.83
CA LEU A 866 -56.09 36.22 -17.06
C LEU A 866 -55.80 35.07 -18.03
N PHE A 867 -56.03 35.31 -19.31
CA PHE A 867 -55.84 34.36 -20.39
C PHE A 867 -54.76 34.89 -21.34
N ASP A 868 -53.75 34.09 -21.64
CA ASP A 868 -52.66 34.49 -22.54
C ASP A 868 -53.15 34.90 -23.94
N GLU A 869 -54.27 34.33 -24.36
CA GLU A 869 -54.92 34.70 -25.61
C GLU A 869 -56.41 34.99 -25.39
N ARG A 870 -56.96 35.86 -26.23
CA ARG A 870 -58.39 36.20 -26.22
C ARG A 870 -59.22 34.94 -26.50
N ALA A 871 -60.06 34.56 -25.54
CA ALA A 871 -61.01 33.45 -25.64
C ALA A 871 -62.31 33.92 -26.30
N ASP A 872 -62.92 33.07 -27.12
CA ASP A 872 -64.22 33.36 -27.74
C ASP A 872 -65.32 33.36 -26.66
N GLU A 873 -65.23 32.44 -25.71
CA GLU A 873 -66.11 32.36 -24.53
C GLU A 873 -65.37 31.79 -23.32
N ALA A 874 -65.61 32.37 -22.13
CA ALA A 874 -65.08 31.94 -20.85
C ALA A 874 -66.24 31.81 -19.85
N CYS A 875 -66.46 30.61 -19.32
CA CYS A 875 -67.57 30.28 -18.42
C CYS A 875 -67.06 29.61 -17.15
N LEU A 876 -67.34 30.19 -15.98
CA LEU A 876 -66.95 29.67 -14.69
C LEU A 876 -68.17 29.01 -14.01
N TYR A 877 -68.00 27.76 -13.58
CA TYR A 877 -69.03 26.96 -12.90
C TYR A 877 -68.60 26.64 -11.48
N ASN A 878 -69.53 26.62 -10.53
CA ASN A 878 -69.25 26.12 -9.18
C ASN A 878 -69.22 24.58 -9.14
N THR A 879 -68.85 23.99 -8.00
CA THR A 879 -68.75 22.52 -7.83
C THR A 879 -70.06 21.76 -7.99
N THR A 880 -71.22 22.44 -7.92
CA THR A 880 -72.53 21.83 -8.20
C THR A 880 -72.88 21.83 -9.69
N GLY A 881 -72.01 22.40 -10.54
CA GLY A 881 -72.22 22.51 -11.98
C GLY A 881 -73.04 23.72 -12.42
N ALA A 882 -73.40 24.62 -11.50
CA ALA A 882 -74.12 25.84 -11.83
C ALA A 882 -73.15 26.90 -12.39
N LEU A 883 -73.53 27.53 -13.51
CA LEU A 883 -72.77 28.64 -14.09
C LEU A 883 -72.84 29.85 -13.17
N VAL A 884 -71.69 30.34 -12.72
CA VAL A 884 -71.59 31.49 -11.82
C VAL A 884 -71.10 32.75 -12.51
N LEU A 885 -70.33 32.61 -13.60
CA LEU A 885 -69.84 33.76 -14.34
C LEU A 885 -69.57 33.38 -15.81
N SER A 886 -69.80 34.30 -16.75
CA SER A 886 -69.41 34.09 -18.14
C SER A 886 -69.10 35.39 -18.88
N ALA A 887 -68.14 35.35 -19.81
CA ALA A 887 -67.83 36.46 -20.70
C ALA A 887 -67.40 35.94 -22.08
N ARG A 888 -67.53 36.77 -23.13
CA ARG A 888 -67.17 36.41 -24.51
C ARG A 888 -66.16 37.38 -25.10
N GLY A 889 -65.26 36.87 -25.93
CA GLY A 889 -64.24 37.67 -26.59
C GLY A 889 -63.34 38.40 -25.60
N VAL A 890 -62.93 37.75 -24.50
CA VAL A 890 -62.14 38.35 -23.42
C VAL A 890 -60.80 37.68 -23.26
N ASN A 891 -59.81 38.41 -22.78
CA ASN A 891 -58.51 37.90 -22.31
C ASN A 891 -58.44 37.86 -20.77
N ALA A 892 -59.52 38.19 -20.08
CA ALA A 892 -59.61 38.12 -18.63
C ALA A 892 -61.06 37.93 -18.17
N LEU A 893 -61.23 37.38 -16.97
CA LEU A 893 -62.51 37.16 -16.32
C LEU A 893 -62.41 37.57 -14.85
N SER A 894 -63.13 38.63 -14.45
CA SER A 894 -63.13 39.08 -13.05
C SER A 894 -64.00 38.19 -12.19
N THR A 895 -63.45 37.75 -11.06
CA THR A 895 -64.10 36.90 -10.07
C THR A 895 -64.44 37.66 -8.78
N ALA A 896 -64.42 38.99 -8.83
CA ALA A 896 -64.72 39.84 -7.69
C ALA A 896 -66.15 39.58 -7.18
N GLY A 897 -66.28 39.37 -5.87
CA GLY A 897 -67.56 39.08 -5.22
C GLY A 897 -67.97 37.59 -5.21
N LEU A 898 -67.18 36.69 -5.80
CA LEU A 898 -67.40 35.24 -5.68
C LEU A 898 -66.81 34.71 -4.36
N THR A 899 -67.51 33.75 -3.74
CA THR A 899 -67.03 33.08 -2.53
C THR A 899 -65.77 32.26 -2.81
N LYS A 900 -64.78 32.32 -1.91
CA LYS A 900 -63.55 31.51 -2.02
C LYS A 900 -63.90 30.03 -2.06
N GLY A 901 -63.30 29.28 -3.00
CA GLY A 901 -63.70 27.91 -3.26
C GLY A 901 -63.17 27.37 -4.59
N ILE A 902 -63.53 26.13 -4.91
CA ILE A 902 -63.14 25.47 -6.16
C ILE A 902 -64.22 25.70 -7.22
N TYR A 903 -63.79 26.01 -8.43
CA TYR A 903 -64.63 26.23 -9.59
C TYR A 903 -64.07 25.47 -10.80
N VAL A 904 -64.88 25.34 -11.85
CA VAL A 904 -64.47 24.80 -13.14
C VAL A 904 -64.61 25.91 -14.18
N LEU A 905 -63.50 26.34 -14.75
CA LEU A 905 -63.44 27.28 -15.85
C LEU A 905 -63.48 26.53 -17.18
N LYS A 906 -64.47 26.82 -18.02
CA LYS A 906 -64.53 26.39 -19.42
C LYS A 906 -64.12 27.54 -20.34
N LEU A 907 -63.11 27.32 -21.15
CA LEU A 907 -62.66 28.26 -22.19
C LEU A 907 -62.94 27.67 -23.57
N THR A 908 -63.60 28.44 -24.42
CA THR A 908 -63.90 28.11 -25.82
C THR A 908 -63.10 29.02 -26.73
N LYS A 909 -62.38 28.44 -27.69
CA LYS A 909 -61.67 29.18 -28.74
C LYS A 909 -61.62 28.38 -30.04
N GLY A 910 -62.01 28.98 -31.16
CA GLY A 910 -62.02 28.33 -32.48
C GLY A 910 -62.88 27.06 -32.53
N GLY A 911 -63.94 26.99 -31.70
CA GLY A 911 -64.81 25.80 -31.57
C GLY A 911 -64.29 24.70 -30.64
N ALA A 912 -63.05 24.78 -30.14
CA ALA A 912 -62.52 23.86 -29.14
C ALA A 912 -62.85 24.34 -27.72
N VAL A 913 -63.33 23.43 -26.86
CA VAL A 913 -63.67 23.72 -25.45
C VAL A 913 -62.67 23.01 -24.53
N ARG A 914 -62.02 23.76 -23.65
CA ARG A 914 -61.15 23.24 -22.58
C ARG A 914 -61.77 23.52 -21.21
N SER A 915 -61.70 22.56 -20.30
CA SER A 915 -62.20 22.71 -18.92
C SER A 915 -61.04 22.60 -17.93
N LEU A 916 -60.95 23.55 -17.01
CA LEU A 916 -59.86 23.69 -16.04
C LEU A 916 -60.47 23.81 -14.64
N LYS A 917 -59.89 23.13 -13.65
CA LYS A 917 -60.26 23.33 -12.25
C LYS A 917 -59.47 24.52 -11.72
N VAL A 918 -60.17 25.53 -11.20
CA VAL A 918 -59.55 26.76 -10.68
C VAL A 918 -59.99 26.99 -9.23
N LYS A 919 -59.09 27.50 -8.40
CA LYS A 919 -59.39 27.84 -7.00
C LYS A 919 -59.43 29.37 -6.85
N LEU A 920 -60.59 29.89 -6.44
CA LEU A 920 -60.81 31.31 -6.11
C LEU A 920 -60.57 31.57 -4.62
#